data_AF-A0A094FJG1-F1
#
_entry.id   AF-A0A094FJG1-F1
#
_cell.length_a   1.000
_cell.length_b   1.000
_cell.length_c   1.000
_cell.angle_alpha   90.00
_cell.angle_beta   90.00
_cell.angle_gamma   90.00
#
_symmetry.space_group_name_H-M   'P 1'
#
loop_
_entity.id
_entity.type
_entity.pdbx_description
1 polymer ?
#
loop_
_entity_poly.entity_id
_entity_poly.type
_entity_poly.pdbx_seq_one_letter_code
_entity_poly.pdbx_strand_id
1 'polypeptide(L)'
;MSRLSPALKAAINAPFARSGPLPAPENIAAIYSDIQREATSNSLGVLPWLALTTAATMTVNSPASLTLLHNLASPNHASSVQNAAFMREVGLKTISFNGIPRALNQLVHLHATIPSETAAQLPTTPTRTLTPESLELVQARAKGLWNSIYDPHSRKLVAKLKAAHPDLPVHILSNHYGSLLSDFPGVHKPAVGRVLTSLVAIACLRAQTGVGPQVVSHVYGLRKGISEGGEEVGEGEKWLGGDEGNLWALGAVDRIVEAIAGEGGSFASQRHSNCIDSTSGLGRKPMGNSSSSSVRHFTTSARRLASRQNRNPPQQQSSEESLSFLTPRQRATFPLSPLMAPIVTPWTALREPKLPAPLNPTPFQKRILRNPYALALSKPVRSCALTRTWLPRSFLQPFELLPRPDTDELWYLPRDLSARVPRDERDETETNKHTHPGRRNYVLANRELLRAVNTKRSGLTGAWARFTNPTVGAGAKLRWRSDMDEFVCKMMRKKVEGELVALLKWNKGQIAHAKTWDAVVKKKQMGALLWLGPYTEGTDSPEPWAEGEATENLPQAPSASSPITDKKGPGPLATISYPPYWEKKLPLHNLVMLLGQEGVDSLRAQFPNIMCHEFVVVKDKQETVSARQWLWKLQGFLVKPEVE
;
A
#
# COMPACT_ATOMS: atom_id res chain seq x y z
N MET A 1 -24.99 45.84 -2.79
CA MET A 1 -24.58 44.42 -2.64
C MET A 1 -25.82 43.57 -2.52
N SER A 2 -26.07 42.66 -3.48
CA SER A 2 -27.23 41.76 -3.42
C SER A 2 -27.12 40.90 -2.16
N ARG A 3 -28.14 40.97 -1.30
CA ARG A 3 -28.17 40.15 -0.08
C ARG A 3 -28.44 38.71 -0.52
N LEU A 4 -27.41 37.86 -0.48
CA LEU A 4 -27.58 36.41 -0.65
C LEU A 4 -28.69 35.93 0.30
N SER A 5 -29.59 35.07 -0.19
CA SER A 5 -30.66 34.52 0.64
C SER A 5 -30.06 33.76 1.85
N PRO A 6 -30.77 33.69 2.99
CA PRO A 6 -30.30 32.92 4.15
C PRO A 6 -29.96 31.48 3.80
N ALA A 7 -30.76 30.83 2.94
CA ALA A 7 -30.52 29.48 2.46
C ALA A 7 -29.21 29.35 1.67
N LEU A 8 -28.92 30.29 0.77
CA LEU A 8 -27.67 30.30 0.02
C LEU A 8 -26.45 30.54 0.93
N LYS A 9 -26.57 31.45 1.91
CA LYS A 9 -25.52 31.65 2.92
C LYS A 9 -25.27 30.40 3.76
N ALA A 10 -26.34 29.70 4.16
CA ALA A 10 -26.24 28.45 4.90
C ALA A 10 -25.58 27.34 4.06
N ALA A 11 -25.93 27.23 2.77
CA ALA A 11 -25.35 26.25 1.86
C ALA A 11 -23.85 26.51 1.62
N ILE A 12 -23.45 27.77 1.39
CA ILE A 12 -22.05 28.15 1.23
C ILE A 12 -21.25 27.82 2.48
N ASN A 13 -21.80 28.09 3.67
CA ASN A 13 -21.14 27.86 4.96
C ASN A 13 -21.47 26.51 5.59
N ALA A 14 -21.96 25.56 4.80
CA ALA A 14 -22.29 24.24 5.32
C ALA A 14 -21.03 23.58 5.94
N PRO A 15 -21.13 22.91 7.09
CA PRO A 15 -19.95 22.37 7.79
C PRO A 15 -19.08 21.43 6.94
N PHE A 16 -19.70 20.64 6.05
CA PHE A 16 -18.98 19.74 5.13
C PHE A 16 -18.23 20.48 4.02
N ALA A 17 -18.64 21.69 3.68
CA ALA A 17 -18.01 22.51 2.65
C ALA A 17 -16.71 23.15 3.13
N ARG A 18 -16.50 23.22 4.47
CA ARG A 18 -15.32 23.83 5.11
C ARG A 18 -14.99 25.18 4.47
N SER A 19 -15.97 26.07 4.43
CA SER A 19 -15.93 27.31 3.64
C SER A 19 -14.83 28.29 4.08
N GLY A 20 -14.42 28.22 5.35
CA GLY A 20 -13.44 29.11 5.95
C GLY A 20 -12.02 28.53 6.01
N PRO A 21 -11.02 29.39 6.28
CA PRO A 21 -9.68 28.94 6.65
C PRO A 21 -9.67 28.12 7.95
N LEU A 22 -8.69 27.23 8.08
CA LEU A 22 -8.49 26.42 9.29
C LEU A 22 -7.84 27.25 10.41
N PRO A 23 -8.28 27.10 11.66
CA PRO A 23 -7.66 27.80 12.80
C PRO A 23 -6.21 27.34 13.01
N ALA A 24 -5.45 28.11 13.77
CA ALA A 24 -4.13 27.68 14.24
C ALA A 24 -4.31 26.73 15.43
N PRO A 25 -3.78 25.48 15.37
CA PRO A 25 -3.83 24.59 16.52
C PRO A 25 -2.79 25.01 17.57
N GLU A 26 -3.07 24.75 18.84
CA GLU A 26 -2.24 25.22 19.97
C GLU A 26 -0.78 24.75 19.90
N ASN A 27 -0.54 23.56 19.36
CA ASN A 27 0.80 22.97 19.24
C ASN A 27 1.57 23.37 17.98
N ILE A 28 1.02 24.21 17.09
CA ILE A 28 1.66 24.48 15.79
C ILE A 28 3.01 25.20 15.92
N ALA A 29 3.12 26.12 16.89
CA ALA A 29 4.36 26.84 17.15
C ALA A 29 5.48 25.89 17.61
N ALA A 30 5.15 24.88 18.41
CA ALA A 30 6.10 23.85 18.83
C ALA A 30 6.57 23.02 17.62
N ILE A 31 5.66 22.62 16.74
CA ILE A 31 6.00 21.87 15.51
C ILE A 31 6.93 22.70 14.60
N TYR A 32 6.66 23.99 14.41
CA TYR A 32 7.56 24.84 13.63
C TYR A 32 8.92 25.01 14.29
N SER A 33 8.97 25.13 15.62
CA SER A 33 10.23 25.18 16.36
C SER A 33 11.02 23.87 16.22
N ASP A 34 10.35 22.72 16.26
CA ASP A 34 10.99 21.42 16.06
C ASP A 34 11.60 21.31 14.66
N ILE A 35 10.84 21.71 13.63
CA ILE A 35 11.31 21.74 12.24
C ILE A 35 12.51 22.69 12.08
N GLN A 36 12.48 23.87 12.73
CA GLN A 36 13.60 24.81 12.75
C GLN A 36 14.84 24.18 13.39
N ARG A 37 14.70 23.57 14.58
CA ARG A 37 15.83 22.95 15.29
C ARG A 37 16.44 21.81 14.49
N GLU A 38 15.63 20.96 13.87
CA GLU A 38 16.09 19.87 13.00
C GLU A 38 16.82 20.40 11.76
N ALA A 39 16.32 21.48 11.15
CA ALA A 39 17.00 22.12 10.01
C ALA A 39 18.37 22.67 10.44
N THR A 40 18.41 23.37 11.57
CA THR A 40 19.67 23.91 12.13
C THR A 40 20.65 22.81 12.53
N SER A 41 20.19 21.70 13.11
CA SER A 41 21.07 20.58 13.48
C SER A 41 21.70 19.88 12.28
N ASN A 42 21.08 20.01 11.10
CA ASN A 42 21.61 19.52 9.83
C ASN A 42 22.28 20.65 9.02
N SER A 43 22.68 21.75 9.66
CA SER A 43 23.39 22.89 9.05
C SER A 43 22.67 23.54 7.87
N LEU A 44 21.33 23.53 7.87
CA LEU A 44 20.55 24.33 6.93
C LEU A 44 20.37 25.76 7.44
N GLY A 45 20.37 26.71 6.51
CA GLY A 45 20.03 28.10 6.80
C GLY A 45 18.55 28.29 7.16
N VAL A 46 18.13 29.53 7.34
CA VAL A 46 16.73 29.86 7.70
C VAL A 46 15.76 29.61 6.53
N LEU A 47 16.17 29.92 5.31
CA LEU A 47 15.28 29.94 4.15
C LEU A 47 14.70 28.58 3.75
N PRO A 48 15.44 27.45 3.82
CA PRO A 48 14.91 26.13 3.46
C PRO A 48 13.70 25.70 4.30
N TRP A 49 13.84 25.70 5.62
CA TRP A 49 12.75 25.28 6.50
C TRP A 49 11.60 26.29 6.48
N LEU A 50 11.91 27.59 6.36
CA LEU A 50 10.90 28.63 6.23
C LEU A 50 10.08 28.47 4.93
N ALA A 51 10.72 28.18 3.79
CA ALA A 51 10.04 27.95 2.51
C ALA A 51 9.13 26.72 2.57
N LEU A 52 9.66 25.60 3.08
CA LEU A 52 8.91 24.35 3.24
C LEU A 52 7.66 24.55 4.12
N THR A 53 7.87 25.16 5.29
CA THR A 53 6.84 25.33 6.32
C THR A 53 5.78 26.35 5.88
N THR A 54 6.19 27.44 5.23
CA THR A 54 5.28 28.43 4.63
C THR A 54 4.39 27.76 3.58
N ALA A 55 4.99 27.05 2.62
CA ALA A 55 4.27 26.40 1.53
C ALA A 55 3.27 25.34 2.03
N ALA A 56 3.66 24.53 3.02
CA ALA A 56 2.78 23.53 3.64
C ALA A 56 1.58 24.19 4.34
N THR A 57 1.84 25.19 5.18
CA THR A 57 0.83 25.92 5.98
C THR A 57 -0.18 26.64 5.08
N MET A 58 0.32 27.30 4.05
CA MET A 58 -0.55 27.98 3.07
C MET A 58 -1.42 26.98 2.31
N THR A 59 -0.87 25.81 1.98
CA THR A 59 -1.60 24.77 1.26
C THR A 59 -2.74 24.17 2.08
N VAL A 60 -2.57 23.98 3.39
CA VAL A 60 -3.67 23.54 4.27
C VAL A 60 -4.63 24.67 4.65
N ASN A 61 -4.38 25.90 4.18
CA ASN A 61 -5.22 27.08 4.34
C ASN A 61 -5.43 27.48 5.82
N SER A 62 -4.35 27.66 6.58
CA SER A 62 -4.38 28.15 7.98
C SER A 62 -3.62 29.48 8.15
N PRO A 63 -4.29 30.63 7.92
CA PRO A 63 -3.64 31.95 7.94
C PRO A 63 -3.05 32.32 9.31
N ALA A 64 -3.76 32.03 10.40
CA ALA A 64 -3.29 32.36 11.75
C ALA A 64 -1.99 31.61 12.11
N SER A 65 -1.82 30.37 11.61
CA SER A 65 -0.57 29.63 11.81
C SER A 65 0.60 30.30 11.08
N LEU A 66 0.34 30.98 9.95
CA LEU A 66 1.37 31.68 9.19
C LEU A 66 1.93 32.88 9.96
N THR A 67 1.11 33.57 10.75
CA THR A 67 1.57 34.64 11.66
C THR A 67 2.50 34.10 12.73
N LEU A 68 2.17 32.95 13.34
CA LEU A 68 3.03 32.29 14.32
C LEU A 68 4.37 31.86 13.71
N LEU A 69 4.36 31.38 12.46
CA LEU A 69 5.58 31.03 11.72
C LEU A 69 6.47 32.25 11.45
N HIS A 70 5.89 33.38 11.02
CA HIS A 70 6.65 34.61 10.79
C HIS A 70 7.31 35.10 12.08
N ASN A 71 6.55 35.15 13.19
CA ASN A 71 7.07 35.55 14.49
C ASN A 71 8.25 34.65 14.94
N LEU A 72 8.15 33.33 14.74
CA LEU A 72 9.23 32.41 15.08
C LEU A 72 10.48 32.62 14.22
N ALA A 73 10.29 32.84 12.92
CA ALA A 73 11.40 33.00 11.97
C ALA A 73 12.08 34.37 12.06
N SER A 74 11.41 35.37 12.64
CA SER A 74 11.81 36.78 12.60
C SER A 74 12.02 37.39 13.99
N PRO A 75 13.10 37.01 14.71
CA PRO A 75 13.37 37.50 16.06
C PRO A 75 13.76 38.99 16.13
N ASN A 76 14.09 39.63 15.00
CA ASN A 76 14.52 41.03 14.95
C ASN A 76 13.94 41.77 13.73
N HIS A 77 13.99 43.10 13.73
CA HIS A 77 13.38 43.92 12.67
C HIS A 77 13.91 43.61 11.26
N ALA A 78 15.23 43.43 11.11
CA ALA A 78 15.83 43.13 9.80
C ALA A 78 15.34 41.78 9.24
N SER A 79 15.32 40.73 10.08
CA SER A 79 14.77 39.42 9.71
C SER A 79 13.25 39.45 9.52
N SER A 80 12.53 40.35 10.19
CA SER A 80 11.09 40.56 10.00
C SER A 80 10.77 40.99 8.57
N VAL A 81 11.42 42.04 8.06
CA VAL A 81 11.22 42.55 6.69
C VAL A 81 11.65 41.50 5.67
N GLN A 82 12.83 40.91 5.84
CA GLN A 82 13.38 39.92 4.92
C GLN A 82 12.47 38.69 4.80
N ASN A 83 12.11 38.08 5.94
CA ASN A 83 11.32 36.86 5.94
C ASN A 83 9.87 37.12 5.53
N ALA A 84 9.31 38.29 5.86
CA ALA A 84 8.00 38.68 5.34
C ALA A 84 7.99 38.78 3.81
N ALA A 85 8.98 39.43 3.21
CA ALA A 85 9.12 39.50 1.76
C ALA A 85 9.32 38.10 1.14
N PHE A 86 10.14 37.26 1.77
CA PHE A 86 10.39 35.90 1.34
C PHE A 86 9.14 35.01 1.42
N MET A 87 8.40 35.04 2.54
CA MET A 87 7.15 34.28 2.72
C MET A 87 6.07 34.73 1.73
N ARG A 88 6.00 36.02 1.40
CA ARG A 88 5.09 36.54 0.35
C ARG A 88 5.42 35.95 -1.02
N GLU A 89 6.70 35.89 -1.37
CA GLU A 89 7.15 35.33 -2.65
C GLU A 89 6.93 33.80 -2.71
N VAL A 90 7.26 33.06 -1.63
CA VAL A 90 6.90 31.64 -1.49
C VAL A 90 5.41 31.45 -1.69
N GLY A 91 4.61 32.29 -1.01
CA GLY A 91 3.17 32.25 -1.05
C GLY A 91 2.59 32.48 -2.44
N LEU A 92 3.13 33.44 -3.18
CA LEU A 92 2.77 33.67 -4.57
C LEU A 92 3.09 32.42 -5.42
N LYS A 93 4.29 31.82 -5.27
CA LYS A 93 4.67 30.61 -6.02
C LYS A 93 3.79 29.40 -5.71
N THR A 94 3.15 29.33 -4.54
CA THR A 94 2.22 28.23 -4.22
C THR A 94 1.01 28.14 -5.16
N ILE A 95 0.65 29.24 -5.85
CA ILE A 95 -0.48 29.30 -6.81
C ILE A 95 -0.37 28.20 -7.87
N SER A 96 0.84 27.91 -8.35
CA SER A 96 1.07 26.85 -9.35
C SER A 96 0.64 25.47 -8.88
N PHE A 97 0.54 25.25 -7.57
CA PHE A 97 0.31 23.95 -6.99
C PHE A 97 -1.04 23.85 -6.30
N ASN A 98 -1.46 24.84 -5.50
CA ASN A 98 -2.67 24.76 -4.66
C ASN A 98 -3.82 25.71 -5.07
N GLY A 99 -3.57 26.56 -6.07
CA GLY A 99 -4.56 27.49 -6.63
C GLY A 99 -4.64 28.86 -5.94
N ILE A 100 -5.16 29.84 -6.68
CA ILE A 100 -5.25 31.25 -6.27
C ILE A 100 -6.01 31.45 -4.94
N PRO A 101 -7.17 30.81 -4.68
CA PRO A 101 -7.96 31.14 -3.49
C PRO A 101 -7.21 30.93 -2.17
N ARG A 102 -6.42 29.85 -2.07
CA ARG A 102 -5.64 29.56 -0.86
C ARG A 102 -4.48 30.55 -0.73
N ALA A 103 -3.71 30.77 -1.78
CA ALA A 103 -2.63 31.76 -1.76
C ALA A 103 -3.15 33.17 -1.38
N LEU A 104 -4.30 33.58 -1.94
CA LEU A 104 -4.93 34.86 -1.65
C LEU A 104 -5.27 35.01 -0.16
N ASN A 105 -5.98 34.05 0.43
CA ASN A 105 -6.36 34.09 1.84
C ASN A 105 -5.14 34.29 2.76
N GLN A 106 -4.06 33.57 2.46
CA GLN A 106 -2.85 33.56 3.26
C GLN A 106 -2.05 34.85 3.10
N LEU A 107 -1.88 35.35 1.87
CA LEU A 107 -1.14 36.59 1.59
C LEU A 107 -1.85 37.82 2.14
N VAL A 108 -3.18 37.89 2.01
CA VAL A 108 -4.00 38.97 2.58
C VAL A 108 -3.88 38.97 4.10
N HIS A 109 -3.99 37.80 4.73
CA HIS A 109 -3.85 37.69 6.19
C HIS A 109 -2.44 38.07 6.66
N LEU A 110 -1.40 37.52 6.02
CA LEU A 110 -0.01 37.81 6.38
C LEU A 110 0.27 39.31 6.34
N HIS A 111 -0.15 39.99 5.28
CA HIS A 111 -0.02 41.45 5.16
C HIS A 111 -0.76 42.20 6.27
N ALA A 112 -1.94 41.71 6.70
CA ALA A 112 -2.72 42.33 7.76
C ALA A 112 -2.15 42.10 9.17
N THR A 113 -1.39 41.01 9.38
CA THR A 113 -0.87 40.64 10.70
C THR A 113 0.58 41.03 10.95
N ILE A 114 1.38 41.28 9.91
CA ILE A 114 2.76 41.75 10.06
C ILE A 114 2.75 43.15 10.68
N PRO A 115 3.70 43.49 11.57
CA PRO A 115 3.81 44.83 12.15
C PRO A 115 3.84 45.93 11.08
N SER A 116 3.15 47.05 11.31
CA SER A 116 3.02 48.15 10.35
C SER A 116 4.37 48.71 9.88
N GLU A 117 5.35 48.76 10.78
CA GLU A 117 6.73 49.19 10.48
C GLU A 117 7.43 48.25 9.49
N THR A 118 7.17 46.94 9.61
CA THR A 118 7.68 45.94 8.65
C THR A 118 6.92 46.06 7.33
N ALA A 119 5.58 46.16 7.38
CA ALA A 119 4.74 46.25 6.20
C ALA A 119 5.08 47.47 5.32
N ALA A 120 5.40 48.61 5.93
CA ALA A 120 5.80 49.83 5.22
C ALA A 120 7.12 49.69 4.42
N GLN A 121 7.99 48.75 4.79
CA GLN A 121 9.28 48.50 4.13
C GLN A 121 9.20 47.40 3.07
N LEU A 122 8.05 46.77 2.89
CA LEU A 122 7.87 45.71 1.92
C LEU A 122 7.76 46.25 0.49
N PRO A 123 8.31 45.55 -0.53
CA PRO A 123 8.14 45.94 -1.92
C PRO A 123 6.66 45.97 -2.35
N THR A 124 6.26 47.07 -2.99
CA THR A 124 4.91 47.31 -3.55
C THR A 124 4.90 47.36 -5.07
N THR A 125 6.07 47.49 -5.72
CA THR A 125 6.19 47.54 -7.18
C THR A 125 5.95 46.15 -7.79
N PRO A 126 5.02 46.01 -8.76
CA PRO A 126 4.83 44.75 -9.48
C PRO A 126 6.01 44.46 -10.41
N THR A 127 6.50 43.22 -10.40
CA THR A 127 7.72 42.82 -11.13
C THR A 127 7.48 41.81 -12.25
N ARG A 128 6.25 41.32 -12.36
CA ARG A 128 5.83 40.28 -13.32
C ARG A 128 4.95 40.80 -14.46
N THR A 129 4.81 42.13 -14.58
CA THR A 129 4.09 42.75 -15.71
C THR A 129 4.83 42.44 -17.00
N LEU A 130 4.17 41.71 -17.91
CA LEU A 130 4.74 41.34 -19.19
C LEU A 130 4.65 42.53 -20.15
N THR A 131 5.81 43.04 -20.57
CA THR A 131 5.95 43.98 -21.69
C THR A 131 6.52 43.26 -22.92
N PRO A 132 6.34 43.77 -24.15
CA PRO A 132 6.95 43.20 -25.35
C PRO A 132 8.46 42.95 -25.22
N GLU A 133 9.19 43.85 -24.55
CA GLU A 133 10.64 43.78 -24.33
C GLU A 133 11.01 42.69 -23.32
N SER A 134 10.15 42.43 -22.33
CA SER A 134 10.38 41.41 -21.29
C SER A 134 10.04 39.99 -21.74
N LEU A 135 9.25 39.84 -22.82
CA LEU A 135 8.62 38.58 -23.19
C LEU A 135 9.64 37.49 -23.54
N GLU A 136 10.64 37.84 -24.35
CA GLU A 136 11.70 36.90 -24.74
C GLU A 136 12.52 36.43 -23.53
N LEU A 137 12.83 37.35 -22.61
CA LEU A 137 13.56 37.05 -21.39
C LEU A 137 12.76 36.10 -20.48
N VAL A 138 11.45 36.34 -20.32
CA VAL A 138 10.57 35.46 -19.53
C VAL A 138 10.46 34.08 -20.16
N GLN A 139 10.33 33.99 -21.49
CA GLN A 139 10.31 32.69 -22.20
C GLN A 139 11.63 31.94 -22.09
N ALA A 140 12.76 32.64 -22.16
CA ALA A 140 14.08 32.04 -21.98
C ALA A 140 14.24 31.48 -20.56
N ARG A 141 13.86 32.24 -19.52
CA ARG A 141 13.86 31.76 -18.14
C ARG A 141 12.91 30.60 -17.90
N ALA A 142 11.71 30.62 -18.50
CA ALA A 142 10.76 29.52 -18.42
C ALA A 142 11.37 28.20 -18.94
N LYS A 143 11.97 28.24 -20.13
CA LYS A 143 12.65 27.09 -20.74
C LYS A 143 13.87 26.66 -19.93
N GLY A 144 14.67 27.62 -19.46
CA GLY A 144 15.85 27.35 -18.63
C GLY A 144 15.47 26.65 -17.32
N LEU A 145 14.48 27.16 -16.60
CA LEU A 145 13.98 26.55 -15.37
C LEU A 145 13.42 25.15 -15.63
N TRP A 146 12.57 25.00 -16.66
CA TRP A 146 12.03 23.70 -17.06
C TRP A 146 13.13 22.67 -17.35
N ASN A 147 14.11 23.03 -18.17
CA ASN A 147 15.21 22.14 -18.54
C ASN A 147 16.09 21.78 -17.33
N SER A 148 16.39 22.75 -16.48
CA SER A 148 17.16 22.52 -15.23
C SER A 148 16.48 21.51 -14.30
N ILE A 149 15.16 21.33 -14.38
CA ILE A 149 14.42 20.34 -13.56
C ILE A 149 14.33 19.00 -14.29
N TYR A 150 14.05 19.02 -15.60
CA TYR A 150 13.60 17.83 -16.31
C TYR A 150 14.59 17.22 -17.30
N ASP A 151 15.71 17.87 -17.63
CA ASP A 151 16.68 17.29 -18.56
C ASP A 151 17.30 15.98 -18.02
N PRO A 152 17.50 14.98 -18.89
CA PRO A 152 17.36 15.02 -20.37
C PRO A 152 15.93 14.72 -20.89
N HIS A 153 14.92 14.65 -20.03
CA HIS A 153 13.56 14.26 -20.37
C HIS A 153 12.60 15.42 -20.67
N SER A 154 13.06 16.67 -20.58
CA SER A 154 12.27 17.90 -20.78
C SER A 154 11.41 17.87 -22.06
N ARG A 155 12.02 17.58 -23.21
CA ARG A 155 11.34 17.52 -24.52
C ARG A 155 10.28 16.43 -24.57
N LYS A 156 10.57 15.27 -23.97
CA LYS A 156 9.64 14.14 -23.92
C LYS A 156 8.42 14.46 -23.04
N LEU A 157 8.63 15.17 -21.93
CA LEU A 157 7.54 15.64 -21.07
C LEU A 157 6.67 16.68 -21.78
N VAL A 158 7.27 17.65 -22.47
CA VAL A 158 6.52 18.63 -23.28
C VAL A 158 5.69 17.93 -24.36
N ALA A 159 6.26 16.96 -25.07
CA ALA A 159 5.53 16.18 -26.07
C ALA A 159 4.34 15.42 -25.46
N LYS A 160 4.52 14.83 -24.27
CA LYS A 160 3.44 14.15 -23.54
C LYS A 160 2.34 15.12 -23.11
N LEU A 161 2.69 16.32 -22.63
CA LEU A 161 1.71 17.35 -22.28
C LEU A 161 0.94 17.82 -23.52
N LYS A 162 1.64 18.09 -24.63
CA LYS A 162 1.04 18.49 -25.91
C LYS A 162 0.06 17.44 -26.44
N ALA A 163 0.40 16.16 -26.30
CA ALA A 163 -0.48 15.06 -26.70
C ALA A 163 -1.75 14.96 -25.83
N ALA A 164 -1.69 15.40 -24.57
CA ALA A 164 -2.88 15.48 -23.72
C ALA A 164 -3.75 16.69 -24.07
N HIS A 165 -3.13 17.85 -24.31
CA HIS A 165 -3.78 19.04 -24.84
C HIS A 165 -2.73 20.00 -25.43
N PRO A 166 -2.93 20.55 -26.64
CA PRO A 166 -1.92 21.39 -27.31
C PRO A 166 -1.52 22.63 -26.49
N ASP A 167 -2.47 23.26 -25.81
CA ASP A 167 -2.21 24.46 -25.00
C ASP A 167 -1.66 24.18 -23.60
N LEU A 168 -1.69 22.93 -23.13
CA LEU A 168 -1.22 22.59 -21.79
C LEU A 168 0.26 22.93 -21.57
N PRO A 169 1.22 22.52 -22.44
CA PRO A 169 2.61 22.93 -22.29
C PRO A 169 2.80 24.45 -22.50
N VAL A 170 1.97 25.10 -23.32
CA VAL A 170 2.03 26.56 -23.52
C VAL A 170 1.69 27.28 -22.21
N HIS A 171 0.59 26.89 -21.57
CA HIS A 171 0.15 27.48 -20.31
C HIS A 171 1.13 27.19 -19.17
N ILE A 172 1.60 25.94 -19.04
CA ILE A 172 2.57 25.54 -18.02
C ILE A 172 3.88 26.32 -18.19
N LEU A 173 4.47 26.35 -19.39
CA LEU A 173 5.75 27.01 -19.58
C LEU A 173 5.64 28.52 -19.42
N SER A 174 4.73 29.19 -20.13
CA SER A 174 4.66 30.65 -20.13
C SER A 174 4.20 31.22 -18.78
N ASN A 175 3.14 30.65 -18.20
CA ASN A 175 2.52 31.24 -17.02
C ASN A 175 3.07 30.67 -15.72
N HIS A 176 3.20 29.35 -15.59
CA HIS A 176 3.71 28.75 -14.36
C HIS A 176 5.23 28.86 -14.26
N TYR A 177 5.97 28.36 -15.24
CA TYR A 177 7.45 28.36 -15.17
C TYR A 177 8.04 29.74 -15.45
N GLY A 178 7.49 30.46 -16.43
CA GLY A 178 7.94 31.80 -16.79
C GLY A 178 7.50 32.85 -15.78
N SER A 179 6.23 33.24 -15.81
CA SER A 179 5.76 34.40 -15.05
C SER A 179 5.74 34.21 -13.54
N LEU A 180 5.61 32.97 -13.05
CA LEU A 180 5.36 32.71 -11.62
C LEU A 180 6.56 32.08 -10.88
N LEU A 181 7.03 30.91 -11.32
CA LEU A 181 8.03 30.11 -10.60
C LEU A 181 9.47 30.58 -10.82
N SER A 182 9.80 31.12 -12.01
CA SER A 182 11.13 31.69 -12.24
C SER A 182 11.32 32.96 -11.43
N ASP A 183 12.52 33.16 -10.91
CA ASP A 183 12.87 34.40 -10.25
C ASP A 183 13.06 35.51 -11.28
N PHE A 184 12.61 36.71 -10.92
CA PHE A 184 12.79 37.91 -11.73
C PHE A 184 14.02 38.68 -11.21
N PRO A 185 14.85 39.24 -12.11
CA PRO A 185 16.00 40.05 -11.70
C PRO A 185 15.57 41.24 -10.82
N GLY A 186 16.27 41.45 -9.70
CA GLY A 186 16.09 42.63 -8.85
C GLY A 186 14.89 42.62 -7.90
N VAL A 187 14.12 41.52 -7.82
CA VAL A 187 12.83 41.52 -7.12
C VAL A 187 12.94 41.23 -5.63
N HIS A 188 13.73 40.23 -5.21
CA HIS A 188 13.86 39.84 -3.81
C HIS A 188 15.30 39.43 -3.47
N LYS A 189 15.81 39.96 -2.36
CA LYS A 189 17.01 39.46 -1.68
C LYS A 189 16.60 39.05 -0.26
N PRO A 190 16.61 37.75 0.09
CA PRO A 190 16.97 36.61 -0.76
C PRO A 190 15.85 36.24 -1.74
N ALA A 191 16.23 35.76 -2.92
CA ALA A 191 15.29 35.15 -3.87
C ALA A 191 14.87 33.76 -3.36
N VAL A 192 13.71 33.26 -3.79
CA VAL A 192 13.34 31.86 -3.50
C VAL A 192 14.24 30.91 -4.29
N GLY A 193 14.67 31.25 -5.51
CA GLY A 193 15.69 30.46 -6.18
C GLY A 193 15.17 29.13 -6.74
N ARG A 194 16.10 28.33 -7.26
CA ARG A 194 15.85 27.09 -7.98
C ARG A 194 15.65 25.89 -7.04
N VAL A 195 16.44 25.80 -5.98
CA VAL A 195 16.39 24.75 -4.95
C VAL A 195 15.14 24.95 -4.09
N LEU A 196 14.91 26.14 -3.52
CA LEU A 196 13.76 26.34 -2.62
C LEU A 196 12.43 26.33 -3.37
N THR A 197 12.38 26.75 -4.64
CA THR A 197 11.16 26.58 -5.46
C THR A 197 10.79 25.10 -5.61
N SER A 198 11.77 24.19 -5.68
CA SER A 198 11.51 22.75 -5.67
C SER A 198 10.99 22.27 -4.33
N LEU A 199 11.51 22.81 -3.22
CA LEU A 199 11.04 22.51 -1.87
C LEU A 199 9.61 22.99 -1.62
N VAL A 200 9.26 24.18 -2.12
CA VAL A 200 7.89 24.74 -2.15
C VAL A 200 6.94 23.82 -2.92
N ALA A 201 7.37 23.34 -4.10
CA ALA A 201 6.59 22.39 -4.89
C ALA A 201 6.35 21.08 -4.13
N ILE A 202 7.38 20.50 -3.51
CA ILE A 202 7.29 19.29 -2.70
C ILE A 202 6.28 19.50 -1.56
N ALA A 203 6.38 20.60 -0.82
CA ALA A 203 5.47 20.92 0.28
C ALA A 203 4.02 21.02 -0.18
N CYS A 204 3.75 21.80 -1.23
CA CYS A 204 2.39 21.98 -1.74
C CYS A 204 1.80 20.66 -2.26
N LEU A 205 2.58 19.89 -3.02
CA LEU A 205 2.10 18.65 -3.64
C LEU A 205 1.92 17.53 -2.60
N ARG A 206 2.81 17.46 -1.60
CA ARG A 206 2.69 16.51 -0.48
C ARG A 206 1.46 16.82 0.37
N ALA A 207 1.24 18.11 0.71
CA ALA A 207 0.10 18.54 1.52
C ALA A 207 -1.27 18.34 0.84
N GLN A 208 -1.33 18.38 -0.50
CA GLN A 208 -2.57 18.17 -1.25
C GLN A 208 -3.00 16.71 -1.36
N THR A 209 -2.07 15.77 -1.25
CA THR A 209 -2.27 14.34 -1.53
C THR A 209 -2.70 14.05 -2.98
N GLY A 210 -2.77 12.78 -3.39
CA GLY A 210 -3.27 12.37 -4.72
C GLY A 210 -2.34 12.62 -5.92
N VAL A 211 -1.23 13.37 -5.75
CA VAL A 211 -0.29 13.76 -6.82
C VAL A 211 1.13 13.19 -6.64
N GLY A 212 1.21 11.93 -6.21
CA GLY A 212 2.48 11.24 -5.91
C GLY A 212 3.52 11.29 -7.05
N PRO A 213 3.17 11.08 -8.33
CA PRO A 213 4.13 11.19 -9.43
C PRO A 213 4.77 12.59 -9.54
N GLN A 214 4.01 13.65 -9.26
CA GLN A 214 4.51 15.02 -9.27
C GLN A 214 5.47 15.25 -8.09
N VAL A 215 5.14 14.76 -6.90
CA VAL A 215 6.05 14.81 -5.73
C VAL A 215 7.39 14.15 -6.07
N VAL A 216 7.37 12.94 -6.64
CA VAL A 216 8.60 12.24 -7.07
C VAL A 216 9.41 13.09 -8.04
N SER A 217 8.75 13.71 -9.02
CA SER A 217 9.44 14.55 -10.00
C SER A 217 10.08 15.78 -9.39
N HIS A 218 9.44 16.42 -8.40
CA HIS A 218 10.01 17.59 -7.73
C HIS A 218 11.09 17.23 -6.70
N VAL A 219 11.04 16.01 -6.12
CA VAL A 219 12.16 15.47 -5.34
C VAL A 219 13.40 15.31 -6.22
N TYR A 220 13.27 14.69 -7.40
CA TYR A 220 14.39 14.63 -8.35
C TYR A 220 14.86 16.02 -8.78
N GLY A 221 13.93 16.95 -9.00
CA GLY A 221 14.24 18.35 -9.32
C GLY A 221 15.03 19.08 -8.21
N LEU A 222 14.72 18.79 -6.94
CA LEU A 222 15.46 19.30 -5.78
C LEU A 222 16.88 18.74 -5.75
N ARG A 223 17.03 17.41 -5.84
CA ARG A 223 18.35 16.76 -5.85
C ARG A 223 19.23 17.29 -6.96
N LYS A 224 18.67 17.40 -8.17
CA LYS A 224 19.36 17.93 -9.34
C LYS A 224 19.82 19.38 -9.13
N GLY A 225 18.94 20.22 -8.60
CA GLY A 225 19.27 21.62 -8.31
C GLY A 225 20.44 21.76 -7.32
N ILE A 226 20.51 20.90 -6.30
CA ILE A 226 21.62 20.87 -5.35
C ILE A 226 22.89 20.34 -6.02
N SER A 227 22.81 19.24 -6.77
CA SER A 227 23.99 18.65 -7.42
C SER A 227 24.63 19.54 -8.49
N GLU A 228 23.82 20.40 -9.14
CA GLU A 228 24.27 21.31 -10.19
C GLU A 228 24.67 22.71 -9.64
N GLY A 229 24.74 22.87 -8.31
CA GLY A 229 25.19 24.12 -7.69
C GLY A 229 24.17 25.26 -7.78
N GLY A 230 22.91 24.98 -7.42
CA GLY A 230 21.88 26.01 -7.23
C GLY A 230 22.22 27.00 -6.11
N GLU A 231 21.24 27.80 -5.68
CA GLU A 231 21.47 28.74 -4.58
C GLU A 231 21.86 28.03 -3.28
N GLU A 232 22.79 28.63 -2.52
CA GLU A 232 23.28 28.09 -1.26
C GLU A 232 22.16 28.06 -0.21
N VAL A 233 21.93 26.90 0.37
CA VAL A 233 20.90 26.66 1.39
C VAL A 233 21.49 26.38 2.77
N GLY A 234 22.79 26.62 2.93
CA GLY A 234 23.62 26.29 4.09
C GLY A 234 24.55 25.10 3.82
N GLU A 235 25.50 24.87 4.73
CA GLU A 235 26.48 23.78 4.64
C GLU A 235 25.83 22.38 4.53
N GLY A 236 24.59 22.26 5.03
CA GLY A 236 23.74 21.08 4.96
C GLY A 236 23.11 20.78 3.59
N GLU A 237 23.45 21.52 2.52
CA GLU A 237 22.81 21.37 1.21
C GLU A 237 22.84 19.92 0.67
N LYS A 238 23.97 19.22 0.83
CA LYS A 238 24.12 17.83 0.36
C LYS A 238 23.22 16.87 1.11
N TRP A 239 23.00 17.12 2.41
CA TRP A 239 22.05 16.36 3.22
C TRP A 239 20.62 16.58 2.75
N LEU A 240 20.22 17.83 2.46
CA LEU A 240 18.90 18.15 1.91
C LEU A 240 18.67 17.49 0.55
N GLY A 241 19.72 17.36 -0.27
CA GLY A 241 19.70 16.63 -1.55
C GLY A 241 19.74 15.10 -1.42
N GLY A 242 19.94 14.57 -0.21
CA GLY A 242 20.01 13.14 0.09
C GLY A 242 18.66 12.50 0.40
N ASP A 243 18.67 11.18 0.61
CA ASP A 243 17.48 10.42 1.02
C ASP A 243 16.94 10.90 2.37
N GLU A 244 17.82 11.14 3.34
CA GLU A 244 17.44 11.59 4.69
C GLU A 244 16.80 12.97 4.68
N GLY A 245 17.41 13.97 4.04
CA GLY A 245 16.84 15.31 3.94
C GLY A 245 15.52 15.36 3.18
N ASN A 246 15.32 14.50 2.17
CA ASN A 246 14.04 14.39 1.48
C ASN A 246 12.96 13.71 2.34
N LEU A 247 13.33 12.68 3.11
CA LEU A 247 12.43 12.06 4.09
C LEU A 247 12.03 13.06 5.18
N TRP A 248 12.98 13.85 5.67
CA TRP A 248 12.73 14.94 6.60
C TRP A 248 11.74 15.96 6.01
N ALA A 249 11.97 16.44 4.79
CA ALA A 249 11.09 17.42 4.14
C ALA A 249 9.65 16.90 4.00
N LEU A 250 9.49 15.63 3.60
CA LEU A 250 8.16 15.00 3.51
C LEU A 250 7.50 14.83 4.88
N GLY A 251 8.26 14.39 5.89
CA GLY A 251 7.76 14.20 7.26
C GLY A 251 7.42 15.51 7.96
N ALA A 252 8.17 16.58 7.73
CA ALA A 252 7.84 17.93 8.22
C ALA A 252 6.51 18.42 7.64
N VAL A 253 6.26 18.22 6.34
CA VAL A 253 4.98 18.55 5.72
C VAL A 253 3.85 17.72 6.32
N ASP A 254 4.05 16.43 6.54
CA ASP A 254 3.04 15.56 7.15
C ASP A 254 2.67 16.02 8.57
N ARG A 255 3.65 16.37 9.41
CA ARG A 255 3.40 16.89 10.77
C ARG A 255 2.58 18.19 10.77
N ILE A 256 2.86 19.10 9.84
CA ILE A 256 2.11 20.36 9.69
C ILE A 256 0.67 20.07 9.26
N VAL A 257 0.49 19.20 8.27
CA VAL A 257 -0.83 18.82 7.76
C VAL A 257 -1.67 18.13 8.83
N GLU A 258 -1.07 17.21 9.57
CA GLU A 258 -1.72 16.48 10.65
C GLU A 258 -2.16 17.42 11.78
N ALA A 259 -1.30 18.35 12.20
CA ALA A 259 -1.65 19.29 13.25
C ALA A 259 -2.79 20.24 12.85
N ILE A 260 -2.72 20.81 11.63
CA ILE A 260 -3.67 21.85 11.19
C ILE A 260 -4.99 21.24 10.71
N ALA A 261 -4.94 20.12 10.00
CA ALA A 261 -6.10 19.56 9.30
C ALA A 261 -6.56 18.18 9.81
N GLY A 262 -5.88 17.61 10.82
CA GLY A 262 -6.21 16.33 11.45
C GLY A 262 -5.96 15.11 10.57
N GLU A 263 -6.35 13.92 11.08
CA GLU A 263 -6.36 12.64 10.34
C GLU A 263 -7.36 12.70 9.16
N GLY A 264 -6.97 13.35 8.07
CA GLY A 264 -7.81 13.56 6.89
C GLY A 264 -7.37 14.69 5.98
N GLY A 265 -6.56 15.65 6.47
CA GLY A 265 -6.09 16.76 5.65
C GLY A 265 -7.21 17.73 5.21
N SER A 266 -6.80 18.91 4.73
CA SER A 266 -7.74 19.94 4.22
C SER A 266 -8.45 19.48 2.94
N PHE A 267 -7.88 18.47 2.26
CA PHE A 267 -8.31 17.95 0.96
C PHE A 267 -9.04 16.59 1.02
N ALA A 268 -9.17 15.95 2.18
CA ALA A 268 -10.04 14.78 2.33
C ALA A 268 -11.19 15.05 3.31
N SER A 269 -12.41 14.68 2.88
CA SER A 269 -13.62 14.70 3.71
C SER A 269 -14.06 13.29 4.10
N GLN A 270 -14.27 13.15 5.41
CA GLN A 270 -15.16 12.26 6.18
C GLN A 270 -14.98 10.72 6.13
N ARG A 271 -14.56 10.20 7.30
CA ARG A 271 -15.10 8.96 7.89
C ARG A 271 -16.44 9.28 8.57
N HIS A 272 -17.46 8.45 8.36
CA HIS A 272 -18.71 8.49 9.12
C HIS A 272 -18.48 8.01 10.55
N SER A 273 -18.64 8.90 11.52
CA SER A 273 -19.00 8.53 12.89
C SER A 273 -20.54 8.53 12.94
N ASN A 274 -21.17 7.36 12.84
CA ASN A 274 -22.57 7.23 13.18
C ASN A 274 -22.68 6.77 14.63
N CYS A 275 -23.47 7.54 15.38
CA CYS A 275 -23.83 7.39 16.77
C CYS A 275 -24.37 5.99 17.08
N ILE A 276 -23.92 5.42 18.19
CA ILE A 276 -24.71 4.50 19.00
C ILE A 276 -24.87 5.22 20.32
N ASP A 277 -26.04 5.78 20.57
CA ASP A 277 -26.49 6.11 21.91
C ASP A 277 -27.94 5.66 22.03
N SER A 278 -28.13 4.54 22.71
CA SER A 278 -29.32 4.29 23.50
C SER A 278 -29.11 3.05 24.37
N THR A 279 -29.13 3.28 25.68
CA THR A 279 -29.58 2.43 26.80
C THR A 279 -28.57 1.72 27.72
N SER A 280 -28.76 2.04 29.02
CA SER A 280 -28.31 1.41 30.27
C SER A 280 -26.80 1.46 30.55
N GLY A 281 -26.30 2.17 31.58
CA GLY A 281 -26.84 2.37 32.91
C GLY A 281 -26.35 1.25 33.83
N LEU A 282 -25.23 1.49 34.52
CA LEU A 282 -24.90 1.03 35.88
C LEU A 282 -23.47 1.47 36.21
N GLY A 283 -23.34 2.27 37.28
CA GLY A 283 -22.10 2.93 37.67
C GLY A 283 -21.10 2.03 38.39
N ARG A 284 -19.83 2.47 38.36
CA ARG A 284 -18.86 2.28 39.45
C ARG A 284 -17.80 3.38 39.39
N LYS A 285 -17.47 3.91 40.57
CA LYS A 285 -16.55 5.02 40.86
C LYS A 285 -15.08 4.71 40.52
N PRO A 286 -14.23 5.75 40.38
CA PRO A 286 -12.84 5.64 39.95
C PRO A 286 -11.87 5.51 41.15
N MET A 287 -10.75 4.82 40.96
CA MET A 287 -9.46 5.08 41.63
C MET A 287 -8.34 4.27 40.97
N GLY A 288 -7.16 4.89 40.83
CA GLY A 288 -5.89 4.18 40.63
C GLY A 288 -4.98 4.75 39.55
N ASN A 289 -4.26 5.83 39.89
CA ASN A 289 -3.02 6.24 39.22
C ASN A 289 -2.04 5.06 39.14
N SER A 290 -1.44 4.87 37.96
CA SER A 290 -0.09 4.33 37.83
C SER A 290 0.52 4.83 36.52
N SER A 291 1.47 5.75 36.68
CA SER A 291 2.48 6.17 35.73
C SER A 291 3.37 5.00 35.31
N SER A 292 3.57 4.80 34.01
CA SER A 292 4.84 4.27 33.50
C SER A 292 5.04 4.63 32.03
N SER A 293 6.19 5.23 31.80
CA SER A 293 6.84 5.60 30.56
C SER A 293 7.04 4.42 29.60
N SER A 294 6.64 4.58 28.33
CA SER A 294 7.49 4.12 27.21
C SER A 294 7.05 4.82 25.92
N VAL A 295 7.77 5.89 25.58
CA VAL A 295 7.81 6.42 24.23
C VAL A 295 8.47 5.36 23.34
N ARG A 296 7.75 4.81 22.37
CA ARG A 296 8.33 4.06 21.26
C ARG A 296 7.97 4.72 19.94
N HIS A 297 8.99 5.31 19.34
CA HIS A 297 8.99 5.87 18.00
C HIS A 297 8.78 4.79 16.92
N PHE A 298 8.02 5.21 15.90
CA PHE A 298 7.91 4.77 14.50
C PHE A 298 8.34 3.36 14.09
N THR A 299 7.38 2.60 13.52
CA THR A 299 7.57 1.97 12.20
C THR A 299 6.27 1.78 11.41
N THR A 300 6.27 2.35 10.20
CA THR A 300 5.78 1.80 8.91
C THR A 300 4.31 1.83 8.49
N SER A 301 4.16 2.32 7.25
CA SER A 301 3.37 1.74 6.15
C SER A 301 1.86 2.02 6.08
N ALA A 302 1.57 3.10 5.36
CA ALA A 302 0.81 3.13 4.11
C ALA A 302 -0.41 2.19 3.95
N ARG A 303 -1.56 2.88 3.83
CA ARG A 303 -2.63 2.68 2.83
C ARG A 303 -3.79 1.74 3.23
N ARG A 304 -4.95 2.36 3.47
CA ARG A 304 -6.15 2.17 2.63
C ARG A 304 -7.29 3.14 2.97
N LEU A 305 -7.66 3.93 1.96
CA LEU A 305 -9.07 4.19 1.65
C LEU A 305 -9.60 2.98 0.89
N ALA A 306 -10.80 2.52 1.26
CA ALA A 306 -11.85 2.33 0.28
C ALA A 306 -13.22 2.36 0.97
N SER A 307 -14.08 3.19 0.39
CA SER A 307 -15.45 3.54 0.71
C SER A 307 -16.44 2.38 0.63
N ARG A 308 -17.52 2.50 1.40
CA ARG A 308 -18.75 1.71 1.21
C ARG A 308 -19.77 2.56 0.44
N GLN A 309 -20.44 1.87 -0.48
CA GLN A 309 -21.31 2.36 -1.53
C GLN A 309 -22.70 1.77 -1.29
N ASN A 310 -23.80 2.52 -1.47
CA ASN A 310 -25.01 2.03 -2.15
C ASN A 310 -26.13 3.10 -2.31
N ARG A 311 -26.48 3.35 -3.58
CA ARG A 311 -27.82 3.20 -4.21
C ARG A 311 -29.08 3.77 -3.52
N ASN A 312 -29.53 4.96 -3.94
CA ASN A 312 -30.68 5.32 -4.82
C ASN A 312 -31.80 4.30 -5.14
N PRO A 313 -33.03 4.70 -5.61
CA PRO A 313 -33.66 6.04 -5.77
C PRO A 313 -35.20 6.12 -5.44
N PRO A 314 -35.88 7.28 -5.61
CA PRO A 314 -36.53 7.67 -6.89
C PRO A 314 -36.04 9.05 -7.39
N GLN A 315 -35.79 9.27 -8.69
CA GLN A 315 -36.69 9.89 -9.68
C GLN A 315 -37.14 11.30 -9.22
N GLN A 316 -36.68 12.41 -9.81
CA GLN A 316 -36.70 12.87 -11.22
C GLN A 316 -35.36 13.57 -11.60
N GLN A 317 -34.80 13.63 -12.82
CA GLN A 317 -35.15 13.19 -14.19
C GLN A 317 -33.85 13.02 -15.02
N SER A 318 -33.84 12.00 -15.87
CA SER A 318 -32.86 11.46 -16.86
C SER A 318 -31.41 12.00 -16.96
N SER A 319 -30.47 11.12 -16.62
CA SER A 319 -29.01 11.21 -16.79
C SER A 319 -28.44 10.28 -17.87
N GLU A 320 -29.26 9.82 -18.82
CA GLU A 320 -28.81 8.91 -19.89
C GLU A 320 -28.09 9.60 -21.05
N GLU A 321 -28.19 10.93 -21.18
CA GLU A 321 -27.60 11.63 -22.34
C GLU A 321 -26.10 11.93 -22.22
N SER A 322 -25.53 11.98 -21.01
CA SER A 322 -24.19 12.57 -20.85
C SER A 322 -23.01 11.66 -21.22
N LEU A 323 -23.23 10.35 -21.42
CA LEU A 323 -22.17 9.37 -21.73
C LEU A 323 -22.57 8.30 -22.75
N SER A 324 -23.74 8.43 -23.39
CA SER A 324 -24.29 7.46 -24.36
C SER A 324 -23.36 7.17 -25.55
N PHE A 325 -22.43 8.08 -25.85
CA PHE A 325 -21.44 7.94 -26.93
C PHE A 325 -20.27 6.98 -26.64
N LEU A 326 -20.05 6.57 -25.39
CA LEU A 326 -18.96 5.65 -25.03
C LEU A 326 -19.45 4.22 -24.85
N THR A 327 -18.86 3.31 -25.63
CA THR A 327 -19.08 1.86 -25.47
C THR A 327 -18.62 1.38 -24.08
N PRO A 328 -19.19 0.28 -23.55
CA PRO A 328 -18.78 -0.29 -22.26
C PRO A 328 -17.28 -0.60 -22.16
N ARG A 329 -16.64 -0.96 -23.29
CA ARG A 329 -15.18 -1.15 -23.37
C ARG A 329 -14.40 0.15 -23.22
N GLN A 330 -14.85 1.25 -23.82
CA GLN A 330 -14.20 2.57 -23.70
C GLN A 330 -14.33 3.16 -22.29
N ARG A 331 -15.43 2.89 -21.59
CA ARG A 331 -15.59 3.27 -20.18
C ARG A 331 -14.65 2.48 -19.25
N ALA A 332 -14.32 1.24 -19.60
CA ALA A 332 -13.41 0.38 -18.84
C ALA A 332 -11.91 0.72 -19.03
N THR A 333 -11.55 1.51 -20.05
CA THR A 333 -10.15 1.92 -20.32
C THR A 333 -9.67 3.04 -19.40
N PHE A 334 -10.59 3.81 -18.82
CA PHE A 334 -10.26 4.83 -17.82
C PHE A 334 -10.31 4.21 -16.43
N PRO A 335 -9.41 4.57 -15.50
CA PRO A 335 -9.51 4.16 -14.11
C PRO A 335 -10.70 4.89 -13.49
N LEU A 336 -11.91 4.41 -13.77
CA LEU A 336 -13.09 4.82 -13.05
C LEU A 336 -12.90 4.37 -11.62
N SER A 337 -13.20 5.26 -10.68
CA SER A 337 -13.40 4.86 -9.29
C SER A 337 -14.34 3.64 -9.30
N PRO A 338 -14.10 2.58 -8.51
CA PRO A 338 -15.08 1.50 -8.35
C PRO A 338 -16.48 2.02 -7.98
N LEU A 339 -16.53 3.27 -7.47
CA LEU A 339 -17.76 3.98 -7.18
C LEU A 339 -18.50 4.54 -8.41
N MET A 340 -17.74 4.91 -9.44
CA MET A 340 -18.17 5.56 -10.69
C MET A 340 -18.20 4.60 -11.89
N ALA A 341 -17.51 3.46 -11.80
CA ALA A 341 -17.80 2.33 -12.66
C ALA A 341 -19.30 2.03 -12.49
N PRO A 342 -20.11 2.06 -13.57
CA PRO A 342 -21.56 1.86 -13.48
C PRO A 342 -21.74 0.62 -12.63
N ILE A 343 -22.37 0.72 -11.45
CA ILE A 343 -22.33 -0.36 -10.44
C ILE A 343 -22.86 -1.60 -11.10
N VAL A 344 -21.90 -2.39 -11.52
CA VAL A 344 -22.09 -3.71 -12.00
C VAL A 344 -22.55 -4.42 -10.72
N THR A 345 -23.87 -4.59 -10.55
CA THR A 345 -24.42 -5.44 -9.50
C THR A 345 -23.54 -6.68 -9.35
N PRO A 346 -23.42 -7.29 -8.15
CA PRO A 346 -22.71 -8.56 -8.01
C PRO A 346 -23.08 -9.57 -9.11
N TRP A 347 -24.34 -9.52 -9.56
CA TRP A 347 -24.91 -10.22 -10.71
C TRP A 347 -24.30 -9.87 -12.08
N THR A 348 -24.19 -8.59 -12.44
CA THR A 348 -23.56 -8.19 -13.71
C THR A 348 -22.04 -8.39 -13.68
N ALA A 349 -21.39 -8.37 -12.51
CA ALA A 349 -19.92 -8.48 -12.38
C ALA A 349 -19.47 -9.94 -12.44
N LEU A 350 -20.40 -10.84 -12.11
CA LEU A 350 -20.30 -12.27 -12.38
C LEU A 350 -20.43 -12.60 -13.87
N ARG A 351 -21.13 -11.75 -14.64
CA ARG A 351 -21.39 -11.92 -16.08
C ARG A 351 -20.39 -11.17 -16.97
N GLU A 352 -19.73 -10.14 -16.45
CA GLU A 352 -18.71 -9.41 -17.20
C GLU A 352 -17.43 -10.24 -17.34
N PRO A 353 -16.91 -10.40 -18.57
CA PRO A 353 -15.64 -11.09 -18.78
C PRO A 353 -14.54 -10.31 -18.04
N LYS A 354 -13.78 -11.01 -17.22
CA LYS A 354 -12.60 -10.43 -16.55
C LYS A 354 -11.72 -9.78 -17.60
N LEU A 355 -11.23 -8.57 -17.31
CA LEU A 355 -10.29 -7.88 -18.18
C LEU A 355 -9.17 -8.85 -18.59
N PRO A 356 -8.84 -8.93 -19.90
CA PRO A 356 -7.81 -9.83 -20.36
C PRO A 356 -6.49 -9.51 -19.66
N ALA A 357 -5.68 -10.54 -19.42
CA ALA A 357 -4.34 -10.33 -18.92
C ALA A 357 -3.62 -9.35 -19.87
N PRO A 358 -2.88 -8.35 -19.35
CA PRO A 358 -2.18 -7.40 -20.21
C PRO A 358 -1.25 -8.16 -21.15
N LEU A 359 -1.41 -7.96 -22.47
CA LEU A 359 -0.62 -8.64 -23.51
C LEU A 359 0.89 -8.41 -23.31
N ASN A 360 1.27 -7.21 -22.86
CA ASN A 360 2.65 -6.83 -22.56
C ASN A 360 2.77 -6.29 -21.12
N PRO A 361 2.89 -7.17 -20.10
CA PRO A 361 2.96 -6.72 -18.72
C PRO A 361 4.28 -6.00 -18.43
N THR A 362 4.21 -4.89 -17.70
CA THR A 362 5.39 -4.14 -17.26
C THR A 362 6.30 -5.01 -16.36
N PRO A 363 7.60 -4.68 -16.19
CA PRO A 363 8.48 -5.42 -15.28
C PRO A 363 7.92 -5.55 -13.86
N PHE A 364 7.27 -4.49 -13.36
CA PHE A 364 6.60 -4.50 -12.06
C PHE A 364 5.38 -5.43 -12.03
N GLN A 365 4.53 -5.41 -13.06
CA GLN A 365 3.39 -6.32 -13.18
C GLN A 365 3.84 -7.78 -13.25
N LYS A 366 4.89 -8.08 -14.02
CA LYS A 366 5.53 -9.41 -14.05
C LYS A 366 5.98 -9.84 -12.65
N ARG A 367 6.55 -8.93 -11.87
CA ARG A 367 6.99 -9.21 -10.48
C ARG A 367 5.81 -9.44 -9.53
N ILE A 368 4.70 -8.71 -9.67
CA ILE A 368 3.46 -8.95 -8.91
C ILE A 368 2.85 -10.31 -9.26
N LEU A 369 2.77 -10.64 -10.56
CA LEU A 369 2.18 -11.90 -11.03
C LEU A 369 2.97 -13.13 -10.57
N ARG A 370 4.27 -12.97 -10.29
CA ARG A 370 5.14 -14.01 -9.74
C ARG A 370 5.13 -14.10 -8.21
N ASN A 371 4.60 -13.08 -7.52
CA ASN A 371 4.58 -13.04 -6.07
C ASN A 371 3.33 -13.78 -5.52
N PRO A 372 3.47 -14.95 -4.87
CA PRO A 372 2.33 -15.74 -4.38
C PRO A 372 1.51 -14.99 -3.32
N TYR A 373 2.16 -14.16 -2.49
CA TYR A 373 1.53 -13.39 -1.42
C TYR A 373 0.71 -12.22 -1.97
N ALA A 374 1.25 -11.49 -2.95
CA ALA A 374 0.52 -10.41 -3.63
C ALA A 374 -0.74 -10.95 -4.31
N LEU A 375 -0.66 -12.14 -4.90
CA LEU A 375 -1.81 -12.83 -5.48
C LEU A 375 -2.80 -13.38 -4.45
N ALA A 376 -2.35 -13.73 -3.24
CA ALA A 376 -3.22 -14.13 -2.14
C ALA A 376 -4.01 -12.94 -1.60
N LEU A 377 -3.33 -11.80 -1.41
CA LEU A 377 -3.92 -10.54 -0.95
C LEU A 377 -4.87 -9.90 -1.97
N SER A 378 -4.67 -10.14 -3.27
CA SER A 378 -5.55 -9.62 -4.32
C SER A 378 -6.85 -10.40 -4.49
N LYS A 379 -7.03 -11.55 -3.81
CA LYS A 379 -8.29 -12.29 -3.90
C LYS A 379 -9.41 -11.59 -3.12
N PRO A 380 -10.69 -11.80 -3.50
CA PRO A 380 -11.82 -11.20 -2.81
C PRO A 380 -11.85 -11.53 -1.32
N VAL A 381 -12.14 -10.51 -0.49
CA VAL A 381 -12.33 -10.67 0.95
C VAL A 381 -13.63 -11.42 1.24
N ARG A 382 -13.59 -12.31 2.23
CA ARG A 382 -14.73 -13.09 2.74
C ARG A 382 -14.67 -13.12 4.27
N SER A 383 -15.84 -13.28 4.89
CA SER A 383 -15.95 -13.49 6.34
C SER A 383 -15.77 -14.95 6.67
N CYS A 384 -14.98 -15.25 7.69
CA CYS A 384 -14.98 -16.55 8.35
C CYS A 384 -16.34 -16.79 9.04
N ALA A 385 -16.92 -17.96 8.86
CA ALA A 385 -18.22 -18.34 9.43
C ALA A 385 -18.13 -18.64 10.94
N LEU A 386 -16.95 -19.05 11.43
CA LEU A 386 -16.71 -19.35 12.85
C LEU A 386 -16.27 -18.11 13.64
N THR A 387 -15.23 -17.43 13.18
CA THR A 387 -14.57 -16.34 13.93
C THR A 387 -15.02 -14.93 13.52
N ARG A 388 -15.82 -14.79 12.45
CA ARG A 388 -16.22 -13.51 11.85
C ARG A 388 -15.07 -12.63 11.35
N THR A 389 -13.85 -13.16 11.30
CA THR A 389 -12.67 -12.48 10.75
C THR A 389 -12.82 -12.28 9.24
N TRP A 390 -12.46 -11.09 8.74
CA TRP A 390 -12.52 -10.75 7.32
C TRP A 390 -11.13 -10.84 6.68
N LEU A 391 -10.93 -11.84 5.81
CA LEU A 391 -9.66 -12.07 5.13
C LEU A 391 -9.88 -12.37 3.64
N PRO A 392 -8.89 -12.11 2.76
CA PRO A 392 -8.92 -12.60 1.40
C PRO A 392 -9.17 -14.11 1.36
N ARG A 393 -9.98 -14.58 0.41
CA ARG A 393 -10.37 -16.01 0.35
C ARG A 393 -9.21 -17.00 0.28
N SER A 394 -8.00 -16.56 -0.07
CA SER A 394 -6.80 -17.42 -0.07
C SER A 394 -6.40 -17.89 1.34
N PHE A 395 -6.76 -17.13 2.39
CA PHE A 395 -6.49 -17.46 3.79
C PHE A 395 -7.62 -18.29 4.43
N LEU A 396 -8.65 -18.62 3.65
CA LEU A 396 -9.84 -19.30 4.12
C LEU A 396 -9.99 -20.64 3.38
N GLN A 397 -10.60 -21.60 4.05
CA GLN A 397 -11.02 -22.87 3.52
C GLN A 397 -12.53 -22.81 3.23
N PRO A 398 -12.96 -22.92 1.96
CA PRO A 398 -14.37 -23.00 1.62
C PRO A 398 -14.93 -24.40 1.90
N PHE A 399 -16.20 -24.44 2.29
CA PHE A 399 -17.03 -25.63 2.44
C PHE A 399 -18.31 -25.44 1.64
N GLU A 400 -18.67 -26.46 0.87
CA GLU A 400 -19.92 -26.55 0.11
C GLU A 400 -20.75 -27.70 0.67
N LEU A 401 -22.08 -27.56 0.62
CA LEU A 401 -22.98 -28.66 0.93
C LEU A 401 -23.07 -29.56 -0.30
N LEU A 402 -22.75 -30.83 -0.12
CA LEU A 402 -22.87 -31.84 -1.16
C LEU A 402 -23.78 -32.98 -0.67
N PRO A 403 -24.70 -33.46 -1.52
CA PRO A 403 -25.47 -34.65 -1.21
C PRO A 403 -24.54 -35.87 -1.18
N ARG A 404 -24.84 -36.79 -0.28
CA ARG A 404 -24.18 -38.10 -0.29
C ARG A 404 -24.86 -38.97 -1.36
N PRO A 405 -24.12 -39.75 -2.17
CA PRO A 405 -24.73 -40.58 -3.22
C PRO A 405 -25.71 -41.64 -2.70
N ASP A 406 -25.57 -42.04 -1.45
CA ASP A 406 -26.26 -43.13 -0.76
C ASP A 406 -27.34 -42.66 0.23
N THR A 407 -27.43 -41.37 0.55
CA THR A 407 -28.37 -40.84 1.55
C THR A 407 -28.88 -39.44 1.20
N ASP A 408 -30.08 -39.09 1.68
CA ASP A 408 -30.65 -37.73 1.56
C ASP A 408 -30.02 -36.70 2.53
N GLU A 409 -28.80 -36.99 3.03
CA GLU A 409 -28.05 -36.11 3.93
C GLU A 409 -27.10 -35.18 3.17
N LEU A 410 -26.99 -33.94 3.64
CA LEU A 410 -26.10 -32.93 3.05
C LEU A 410 -24.86 -32.72 3.91
N TRP A 411 -23.68 -32.90 3.33
CA TRP A 411 -22.41 -32.83 4.04
C TRP A 411 -21.63 -31.59 3.64
N TYR A 412 -21.10 -30.86 4.63
CA TYR A 412 -20.12 -29.80 4.35
C TYR A 412 -18.79 -30.40 3.94
N LEU A 413 -18.35 -30.15 2.71
CA LEU A 413 -17.11 -30.69 2.17
C LEU A 413 -16.24 -29.60 1.50
N PRO A 414 -14.90 -29.69 1.61
CA PRO A 414 -13.94 -28.75 1.04
C PRO A 414 -13.73 -29.00 -0.47
N ARG A 415 -14.75 -28.71 -1.29
CA ARG A 415 -14.75 -29.05 -2.72
C ARG A 415 -13.60 -28.45 -3.53
N ASP A 416 -13.03 -27.33 -3.10
CA ASP A 416 -11.86 -26.74 -3.78
C ASP A 416 -10.58 -27.58 -3.66
N LEU A 417 -10.56 -28.55 -2.73
CA LEU A 417 -9.50 -29.53 -2.57
C LEU A 417 -9.77 -30.82 -3.35
N SER A 418 -11.00 -31.07 -3.80
CA SER A 418 -11.34 -32.23 -4.62
C SER A 418 -10.73 -32.11 -6.03
N ALA A 419 -10.35 -33.25 -6.63
CA ALA A 419 -9.86 -33.29 -7.99
C ALA A 419 -10.92 -32.71 -8.95
N ARG A 420 -10.51 -31.88 -9.91
CA ARG A 420 -11.40 -31.48 -11.00
C ARG A 420 -11.56 -32.65 -11.94
N VAL A 421 -12.80 -33.02 -12.24
CA VAL A 421 -13.10 -33.96 -13.34
C VAL A 421 -12.52 -33.37 -14.64
N PRO A 422 -11.78 -34.15 -15.44
CA PRO A 422 -11.23 -33.73 -16.73
C PRO A 422 -12.32 -33.16 -17.65
N ARG A 423 -11.93 -32.26 -18.55
CA ARG A 423 -12.88 -31.57 -19.42
C ARG A 423 -13.47 -32.47 -20.49
N ASP A 424 -12.77 -33.56 -20.82
CA ASP A 424 -13.06 -34.44 -21.95
C ASP A 424 -14.07 -35.55 -21.59
N GLU A 425 -14.37 -35.76 -20.31
CA GLU A 425 -15.43 -36.65 -19.81
C GLU A 425 -16.77 -35.89 -19.59
N ARG A 426 -16.87 -34.64 -20.07
CA ARG A 426 -18.13 -33.89 -20.02
C ARG A 426 -18.94 -34.22 -21.26
N ASP A 427 -19.97 -35.02 -21.08
CA ASP A 427 -20.98 -35.32 -22.10
C ASP A 427 -21.61 -34.01 -22.62
N GLU A 428 -21.42 -33.70 -23.90
CA GLU A 428 -21.87 -32.42 -24.52
C GLU A 428 -23.39 -32.34 -24.68
N THR A 429 -24.12 -33.44 -24.43
CA THR A 429 -25.57 -33.54 -24.58
C THR A 429 -26.35 -33.22 -23.30
N GLU A 430 -25.71 -33.16 -22.13
CA GLU A 430 -26.36 -32.70 -20.92
C GLU A 430 -26.41 -31.17 -20.89
N THR A 431 -27.54 -30.62 -21.33
CA THR A 431 -28.03 -29.29 -20.97
C THR A 431 -28.32 -29.23 -19.45
N ASN A 432 -27.29 -29.45 -18.63
CA ASN A 432 -27.38 -29.40 -17.20
C ASN A 432 -27.65 -27.95 -16.78
N LYS A 433 -28.92 -27.62 -16.60
CA LYS A 433 -29.36 -26.56 -15.69
C LYS A 433 -28.50 -26.69 -14.44
N HIS A 434 -27.61 -25.73 -14.23
CA HIS A 434 -26.68 -25.72 -13.12
C HIS A 434 -27.47 -25.54 -11.82
N THR A 435 -28.07 -26.61 -11.31
CA THR A 435 -28.63 -26.68 -9.97
C THR A 435 -27.44 -26.80 -9.01
N HIS A 436 -26.65 -25.73 -8.89
CA HIS A 436 -25.55 -25.67 -7.92
C HIS A 436 -26.17 -25.65 -6.51
N PRO A 437 -26.05 -26.74 -5.72
CA PRO A 437 -26.68 -26.78 -4.42
C PRO A 437 -25.72 -26.09 -3.44
N GLY A 438 -26.10 -24.90 -2.98
CA GLY A 438 -25.49 -24.33 -1.77
C GLY A 438 -24.47 -23.20 -1.97
N ARG A 439 -24.60 -22.22 -1.08
CA ARG A 439 -23.64 -21.14 -0.88
C ARG A 439 -22.34 -21.69 -0.26
N ARG A 440 -21.18 -21.18 -0.70
CA ARG A 440 -19.89 -21.48 -0.05
C ARG A 440 -19.80 -20.81 1.31
N ASN A 441 -19.53 -21.61 2.34
CA ASN A 441 -19.19 -21.13 3.67
C ASN A 441 -17.66 -21.11 3.82
N TYR A 442 -17.08 -20.00 4.25
CA TYR A 442 -15.64 -19.88 4.40
C TYR A 442 -15.26 -19.97 5.87
N VAL A 443 -14.27 -20.77 6.19
CA VAL A 443 -13.69 -20.88 7.54
C VAL A 443 -12.21 -20.54 7.47
N LEU A 444 -11.62 -19.99 8.53
CA LEU A 444 -10.17 -19.75 8.56
C LEU A 444 -9.42 -21.05 8.28
N ALA A 445 -8.44 -21.01 7.37
CA ALA A 445 -7.63 -22.18 7.04
C ALA A 445 -6.64 -22.47 8.17
N ASN A 446 -7.13 -23.00 9.30
CA ASN A 446 -6.36 -23.36 10.47
C ASN A 446 -6.84 -24.70 11.04
N ARG A 447 -5.92 -25.65 11.24
CA ARG A 447 -6.25 -27.00 11.69
C ARG A 447 -6.85 -27.03 13.10
N GLU A 448 -6.27 -26.29 14.04
CA GLU A 448 -6.73 -26.26 15.43
C GLU A 448 -8.14 -25.66 15.53
N LEU A 449 -8.45 -24.65 14.72
CA LEU A 449 -9.81 -24.11 14.63
C LEU A 449 -10.81 -25.16 14.14
N LEU A 450 -10.47 -25.92 13.09
CA LEU A 450 -11.34 -26.99 12.59
C LEU A 450 -11.51 -28.12 13.61
N ARG A 451 -10.45 -28.45 14.36
CA ARG A 451 -10.52 -29.43 15.44
C ARG A 451 -11.44 -28.95 16.55
N ALA A 452 -11.32 -27.68 16.96
CA ALA A 452 -12.14 -27.07 18.01
C ALA A 452 -13.64 -27.16 17.72
N VAL A 453 -14.06 -27.22 16.47
CA VAL A 453 -15.47 -27.39 16.08
C VAL A 453 -16.07 -28.72 16.57
N ASN A 454 -15.23 -29.76 16.72
CA ASN A 454 -15.63 -31.10 17.16
C ASN A 454 -15.20 -31.40 18.61
N THR A 455 -14.26 -30.64 19.17
CA THR A 455 -13.82 -30.78 20.57
C THR A 455 -14.89 -30.28 21.54
N LYS A 456 -15.23 -31.07 22.56
CA LYS A 456 -16.14 -30.66 23.64
C LYS A 456 -15.52 -29.50 24.45
N ARG A 457 -16.34 -28.57 24.93
CA ARG A 457 -15.93 -27.41 25.76
C ARG A 457 -14.95 -26.42 25.09
N SER A 458 -14.83 -26.45 23.77
CA SER A 458 -13.98 -25.50 23.02
C SER A 458 -14.61 -24.11 22.81
N GLY A 459 -15.90 -23.94 23.14
CA GLY A 459 -16.69 -22.76 22.78
C GLY A 459 -17.16 -22.72 21.32
N LEU A 460 -16.61 -23.59 20.46
CA LEU A 460 -16.96 -23.71 19.03
C LEU A 460 -17.64 -25.03 18.67
N THR A 461 -17.85 -25.90 19.67
CA THR A 461 -18.49 -27.20 19.48
C THR A 461 -19.82 -27.06 18.75
N GLY A 462 -19.96 -27.70 17.58
CA GLY A 462 -21.21 -27.64 16.80
C GLY A 462 -21.52 -26.31 16.10
N ALA A 463 -20.61 -25.33 16.13
CA ALA A 463 -20.84 -24.01 15.53
C ALA A 463 -21.11 -24.05 14.01
N TRP A 464 -20.69 -25.12 13.34
CA TRP A 464 -20.99 -25.39 11.92
C TRP A 464 -22.49 -25.46 11.61
N ALA A 465 -23.34 -25.81 12.59
CA ALA A 465 -24.78 -25.86 12.41
C ALA A 465 -25.40 -24.47 12.16
N ARG A 466 -24.69 -23.40 12.53
CA ARG A 466 -25.13 -22.00 12.36
C ARG A 466 -24.72 -21.40 11.01
N PHE A 467 -24.12 -22.19 10.12
CA PHE A 467 -23.75 -21.72 8.78
C PHE A 467 -25.00 -21.39 7.97
N THR A 468 -24.99 -20.24 7.30
CA THR A 468 -26.16 -19.72 6.58
C THR A 468 -26.33 -20.41 5.23
N ASN A 469 -27.45 -21.12 5.02
CA ASN A 469 -27.74 -21.80 3.75
C ASN A 469 -29.18 -21.51 3.29
N PRO A 470 -29.43 -20.38 2.61
CA PRO A 470 -30.77 -19.98 2.21
C PRO A 470 -31.40 -20.88 1.14
N THR A 471 -30.60 -21.72 0.46
CA THR A 471 -31.06 -22.65 -0.57
C THR A 471 -31.51 -24.00 -0.02
N VAL A 472 -31.41 -24.21 1.30
CA VAL A 472 -31.67 -25.48 1.95
C VAL A 472 -32.94 -25.32 2.79
N GLY A 473 -33.94 -26.17 2.56
CA GLY A 473 -35.21 -26.15 3.28
C GLY A 473 -35.05 -26.45 4.76
N ALA A 474 -35.99 -25.98 5.59
CA ALA A 474 -35.93 -26.05 7.06
C ALA A 474 -35.84 -27.48 7.64
N GLY A 475 -36.06 -28.53 6.83
CA GLY A 475 -35.98 -29.94 7.24
C GLY A 475 -34.75 -30.72 6.79
N ALA A 476 -33.76 -30.10 6.12
CA ALA A 476 -32.61 -30.82 5.60
C ALA A 476 -31.64 -31.28 6.69
N LYS A 477 -31.19 -32.54 6.64
CA LYS A 477 -30.22 -33.11 7.56
C LYS A 477 -28.80 -32.71 7.16
N LEU A 478 -28.25 -31.70 7.84
CA LEU A 478 -26.88 -31.22 7.63
C LEU A 478 -25.89 -31.99 8.49
N ARG A 479 -24.75 -32.35 7.90
CA ARG A 479 -23.67 -33.09 8.56
C ARG A 479 -22.32 -32.40 8.43
N TRP A 480 -21.54 -32.54 9.49
CA TRP A 480 -20.14 -32.17 9.58
C TRP A 480 -19.35 -33.37 10.07
N ARG A 481 -18.20 -33.63 9.45
CA ARG A 481 -17.34 -34.76 9.81
C ARG A 481 -16.72 -34.57 11.19
N SER A 482 -16.64 -35.64 11.97
CA SER A 482 -15.90 -35.64 13.24
C SER A 482 -14.40 -35.46 13.04
N ASP A 483 -13.85 -35.96 11.94
CA ASP A 483 -12.43 -35.89 11.53
C ASP A 483 -12.14 -34.76 10.53
N MET A 484 -12.94 -33.68 10.52
CA MET A 484 -12.85 -32.67 9.45
C MET A 484 -11.47 -32.00 9.35
N ASP A 485 -10.78 -31.78 10.46
CA ASP A 485 -9.44 -31.20 10.49
C ASP A 485 -8.40 -32.12 9.81
N GLU A 486 -8.46 -33.42 10.10
CA GLU A 486 -7.60 -34.43 9.48
C GLU A 486 -7.95 -34.66 8.01
N PHE A 487 -9.24 -34.69 7.70
CA PHE A 487 -9.73 -34.82 6.33
C PHE A 487 -9.24 -33.67 5.45
N VAL A 488 -9.41 -32.42 5.89
CA VAL A 488 -8.91 -31.23 5.17
C VAL A 488 -7.40 -31.27 5.07
N CYS A 489 -6.69 -31.66 6.14
CA CYS A 489 -5.23 -31.81 6.12
C CYS A 489 -4.77 -32.80 5.03
N LYS A 490 -5.36 -33.99 4.99
CA LYS A 490 -5.07 -35.04 4.00
C LYS A 490 -5.31 -34.54 2.57
N MET A 491 -6.42 -33.85 2.36
CA MET A 491 -6.78 -33.29 1.05
C MET A 491 -5.84 -32.17 0.61
N MET A 492 -5.43 -31.28 1.52
CA MET A 492 -4.44 -30.23 1.22
C MET A 492 -3.06 -30.81 0.90
N ARG A 493 -2.63 -31.86 1.62
CA ARG A 493 -1.39 -32.59 1.34
C ARG A 493 -1.37 -33.17 -0.08
N LYS A 494 -2.41 -33.93 -0.44
CA LYS A 494 -2.58 -34.46 -1.80
C LYS A 494 -2.62 -33.37 -2.86
N LYS A 495 -3.22 -32.21 -2.54
CA LYS A 495 -3.27 -31.07 -3.46
C LYS A 495 -1.87 -30.49 -3.69
N VAL A 496 -1.09 -30.27 -2.64
CA VAL A 496 0.31 -29.80 -2.75
C VAL A 496 1.16 -30.81 -3.51
N GLU A 497 1.07 -32.09 -3.18
CA GLU A 497 1.76 -33.17 -3.88
C GLU A 497 1.41 -33.15 -5.38
N GLY A 498 0.12 -33.09 -5.74
CA GLY A 498 -0.32 -33.03 -7.12
C GLY A 498 0.19 -31.81 -7.90
N GLU A 499 0.26 -30.62 -7.27
CA GLU A 499 0.84 -29.42 -7.90
C GLU A 499 2.36 -29.57 -8.12
N LEU A 500 3.08 -30.19 -7.18
CA LEU A 500 4.52 -30.48 -7.33
C LEU A 500 4.75 -31.51 -8.43
N VAL A 501 4.00 -32.62 -8.44
CA VAL A 501 4.05 -33.65 -9.49
C VAL A 501 3.76 -33.04 -10.86
N ALA A 502 2.75 -32.18 -10.99
CA ALA A 502 2.42 -31.52 -12.24
C ALA A 502 3.56 -30.62 -12.77
N LEU A 503 4.27 -29.92 -11.86
CA LEU A 503 5.45 -29.12 -12.23
C LEU A 503 6.65 -29.99 -12.60
N LEU A 504 6.83 -31.15 -11.95
CA LEU A 504 7.95 -32.05 -12.21
C LEU A 504 7.79 -32.82 -13.53
N LYS A 505 6.56 -33.24 -13.87
CA LYS A 505 6.26 -33.95 -15.13
C LYS A 505 6.69 -33.18 -16.38
N TRP A 506 6.60 -31.85 -16.35
CA TRP A 506 6.95 -30.97 -17.47
C TRP A 506 8.08 -30.00 -17.13
N ASN A 507 9.00 -30.42 -16.27
CA ASN A 507 10.01 -29.54 -15.68
C ASN A 507 10.98 -28.97 -16.74
N LYS A 508 10.79 -27.71 -17.13
CA LYS A 508 11.72 -26.95 -17.98
C LYS A 508 12.70 -26.13 -17.13
N GLY A 509 13.23 -26.77 -16.08
CA GLY A 509 14.09 -26.15 -15.07
C GLY A 509 13.36 -25.14 -14.17
N GLN A 510 12.09 -25.40 -13.84
CA GLN A 510 11.30 -24.68 -12.84
C GLN A 510 11.64 -25.15 -11.42
N ILE A 511 11.95 -26.44 -11.26
CA ILE A 511 12.41 -27.06 -10.03
C ILE A 511 13.81 -27.62 -10.29
N ALA A 512 14.74 -27.36 -9.37
CA ALA A 512 16.12 -27.82 -9.49
C ALA A 512 16.59 -28.43 -8.17
N HIS A 513 17.23 -29.60 -8.25
CA HIS A 513 17.87 -30.21 -7.10
C HIS A 513 19.15 -29.44 -6.68
N ALA A 514 19.51 -29.58 -5.41
CA ALA A 514 20.77 -29.12 -4.86
C ALA A 514 21.29 -30.15 -3.85
N LYS A 515 22.43 -30.79 -4.17
CA LYS A 515 23.05 -31.80 -3.30
C LYS A 515 23.60 -31.19 -2.01
N THR A 516 24.14 -29.98 -2.08
CA THR A 516 24.78 -29.27 -0.96
C THR A 516 24.24 -27.86 -0.81
N TRP A 517 24.45 -27.27 0.37
CA TRP A 517 24.11 -25.87 0.64
C TRP A 517 24.81 -24.90 -0.33
N ASP A 518 26.07 -25.15 -0.67
CA ASP A 518 26.81 -24.35 -1.66
C ASP A 518 26.17 -24.42 -3.05
N ALA A 519 25.58 -25.57 -3.40
CA ALA A 519 24.85 -25.71 -4.64
C ALA A 519 23.56 -24.90 -4.65
N VAL A 520 22.91 -24.70 -3.50
CA VAL A 520 21.74 -23.82 -3.33
C VAL A 520 22.13 -22.37 -3.57
N VAL A 521 23.20 -21.89 -2.92
CA VAL A 521 23.68 -20.49 -3.02
C VAL A 521 24.01 -20.09 -4.46
N LYS A 522 24.51 -21.03 -5.27
CA LYS A 522 24.85 -20.79 -6.68
C LYS A 522 23.62 -20.70 -7.62
N LYS A 523 22.41 -21.07 -7.18
CA LYS A 523 21.21 -21.03 -8.02
C LYS A 523 20.65 -19.61 -8.12
N LYS A 524 20.31 -19.20 -9.35
CA LYS A 524 19.65 -17.90 -9.64
C LYS A 524 18.13 -18.02 -9.60
N GLN A 525 17.47 -16.89 -9.33
CA GLN A 525 16.00 -16.75 -9.36
C GLN A 525 15.28 -17.72 -8.40
N MET A 526 15.71 -17.80 -7.15
CA MET A 526 15.06 -18.65 -6.14
C MET A 526 13.75 -18.02 -5.66
N GLY A 527 12.67 -18.81 -5.65
CA GLY A 527 11.34 -18.39 -5.21
C GLY A 527 10.89 -19.06 -3.91
N ALA A 528 11.34 -20.29 -3.66
CA ALA A 528 11.20 -21.00 -2.39
C ALA A 528 12.24 -22.13 -2.30
N LEU A 529 12.63 -22.52 -1.09
CA LEU A 529 13.47 -23.69 -0.83
C LEU A 529 12.65 -24.79 -0.16
N LEU A 530 12.84 -26.03 -0.58
CA LEU A 530 12.19 -27.21 -0.02
C LEU A 530 13.25 -28.08 0.67
N TRP A 531 12.95 -28.53 1.87
CA TRP A 531 13.77 -29.48 2.63
C TRP A 531 13.06 -30.82 2.71
N LEU A 532 13.73 -31.89 2.30
CA LEU A 532 13.16 -33.24 2.16
C LEU A 532 13.61 -34.20 3.26
N GLY A 533 14.30 -33.71 4.30
CA GLY A 533 14.92 -34.56 5.31
C GLY A 533 16.40 -34.83 5.02
N PRO A 534 17.17 -35.24 6.04
CA PRO A 534 18.57 -35.59 5.88
C PRO A 534 18.68 -36.71 4.84
N TYR A 535 19.57 -36.53 3.86
CA TYR A 535 19.86 -37.55 2.87
C TYR A 535 21.09 -38.33 3.31
N THR A 536 20.91 -39.59 3.72
CA THR A 536 22.01 -40.53 3.93
C THR A 536 22.35 -41.19 2.59
N GLU A 537 23.56 -40.94 2.07
CA GLU A 537 24.08 -41.75 0.96
C GLU A 537 24.14 -43.22 1.41
N GLY A 538 23.26 -44.08 0.88
CA GLY A 538 23.35 -45.54 1.06
C GLY A 538 22.15 -46.30 1.64
N THR A 539 20.93 -45.75 1.72
CA THR A 539 19.77 -46.51 2.21
C THR A 539 18.91 -47.09 1.08
N ASP A 540 19.44 -48.13 0.41
CA ASP A 540 18.63 -49.27 -0.03
C ASP A 540 18.63 -50.27 1.14
N SER A 541 17.60 -50.24 1.99
CA SER A 541 17.16 -51.23 3.01
C SER A 541 16.74 -50.54 4.32
N PRO A 542 15.57 -50.85 4.89
CA PRO A 542 15.14 -50.33 6.19
C PRO A 542 15.53 -51.29 7.33
N GLU A 543 15.88 -50.75 8.51
CA GLU A 543 15.67 -51.25 9.90
C GLU A 543 16.71 -50.61 10.88
N PRO A 544 16.50 -50.59 12.22
CA PRO A 544 15.61 -49.70 12.96
C PRO A 544 16.34 -48.86 14.04
N TRP A 545 15.59 -47.99 14.72
CA TRP A 545 16.02 -47.00 15.73
C TRP A 545 16.95 -47.49 16.84
N ALA A 546 17.86 -46.60 17.29
CA ALA A 546 18.42 -46.59 18.64
C ALA A 546 18.70 -45.16 19.13
N GLU A 547 18.45 -44.93 20.42
CA GLU A 547 18.54 -43.67 21.18
C GLU A 547 19.98 -43.37 21.70
N GLY A 548 20.17 -42.13 22.19
CA GLY A 548 21.36 -41.66 22.94
C GLY A 548 22.35 -40.87 22.09
N GLU A 549 23.06 -39.84 22.54
CA GLU A 549 23.18 -39.12 23.82
C GLU A 549 23.85 -37.77 23.48
N ALA A 550 23.76 -36.79 24.38
CA ALA A 550 24.30 -35.44 24.21
C ALA A 550 25.81 -35.37 24.46
N THR A 551 26.53 -34.53 23.70
CA THR A 551 27.76 -33.88 24.18
C THR A 551 27.98 -32.51 23.53
N GLU A 552 28.47 -31.60 24.34
CA GLU A 552 28.73 -30.19 24.11
C GLU A 552 30.21 -29.91 23.75
N ASN A 553 30.39 -28.81 23.01
CA ASN A 553 31.48 -27.81 23.06
C ASN A 553 32.72 -27.82 22.13
N LEU A 554 32.92 -26.60 21.59
CA LEU A 554 34.09 -25.86 21.09
C LEU A 554 34.29 -25.66 19.57
N PRO A 555 34.78 -24.48 19.15
CA PRO A 555 34.42 -23.81 17.91
C PRO A 555 35.45 -24.02 16.80
N GLN A 556 34.98 -24.29 15.58
CA GLN A 556 35.82 -24.37 14.38
C GLN A 556 35.20 -23.63 13.20
N ALA A 557 36.09 -23.10 12.35
CA ALA A 557 35.88 -22.28 11.16
C ALA A 557 34.80 -22.83 10.18
N PRO A 558 34.26 -22.01 9.25
CA PRO A 558 32.99 -22.28 8.56
C PRO A 558 33.15 -23.37 7.50
N SER A 559 33.04 -24.61 7.95
CA SER A 559 33.02 -25.82 7.12
C SER A 559 31.60 -26.09 6.63
N ALA A 560 31.43 -26.06 5.29
CA ALA A 560 30.50 -26.76 4.39
C ALA A 560 29.40 -27.71 4.97
N SER A 561 28.70 -27.33 6.03
CA SER A 561 27.65 -28.12 6.69
C SER A 561 26.28 -27.47 6.48
N SER A 562 25.22 -28.30 6.38
CA SER A 562 23.83 -27.85 6.24
C SER A 562 23.50 -26.89 7.40
N PRO A 563 22.92 -25.71 7.15
CA PRO A 563 22.56 -24.76 8.22
C PRO A 563 21.42 -25.26 9.13
N ILE A 564 20.89 -26.47 8.86
CA ILE A 564 19.84 -27.12 9.63
C ILE A 564 20.51 -28.21 10.48
N THR A 565 20.76 -27.89 11.74
CA THR A 565 21.40 -28.80 12.71
C THR A 565 20.39 -29.68 13.47
N ASP A 566 19.09 -29.37 13.38
CA ASP A 566 18.03 -30.14 14.03
C ASP A 566 17.57 -31.33 13.17
N LYS A 567 17.54 -32.53 13.75
CA LYS A 567 17.01 -33.76 13.14
C LYS A 567 15.54 -33.64 12.74
N LYS A 568 14.77 -32.75 13.39
CA LYS A 568 13.35 -32.47 13.07
C LYS A 568 13.18 -31.52 11.87
N GLY A 569 14.27 -30.93 11.38
CA GLY A 569 14.28 -30.01 10.25
C GLY A 569 13.90 -28.57 10.61
N PRO A 570 13.72 -27.71 9.60
CA PRO A 570 13.46 -26.29 9.83
C PRO A 570 12.05 -26.06 10.38
N GLY A 571 11.93 -25.05 11.24
CA GLY A 571 10.67 -24.67 11.88
C GLY A 571 9.58 -24.21 10.89
N PRO A 572 8.32 -24.13 11.34
CA PRO A 572 7.15 -23.94 10.48
C PRO A 572 7.03 -22.54 9.88
N LEU A 573 7.90 -21.58 10.22
CA LEU A 573 8.00 -20.25 9.62
C LEU A 573 9.44 -19.92 9.20
N ALA A 574 10.27 -20.94 8.98
CA ALA A 574 11.68 -20.76 8.65
C ALA A 574 11.89 -19.94 7.37
N THR A 575 12.82 -19.01 7.43
CA THR A 575 13.29 -18.22 6.28
C THR A 575 14.80 -18.22 6.25
N ILE A 576 15.37 -18.20 5.05
CA ILE A 576 16.82 -18.13 4.85
C ILE A 576 17.20 -16.83 4.14
N SER A 577 18.34 -16.24 4.51
CA SER A 577 19.00 -15.19 3.74
C SER A 577 20.05 -15.82 2.83
N TYR A 578 20.18 -15.38 1.57
CA TYR A 578 21.11 -16.00 0.61
C TYR A 578 21.90 -14.95 -0.21
N PRO A 579 23.19 -15.19 -0.52
CA PRO A 579 24.01 -14.28 -1.34
C PRO A 579 23.50 -14.13 -2.78
N PRO A 580 23.67 -12.98 -3.47
CA PRO A 580 24.25 -11.71 -3.00
C PRO A 580 23.23 -10.81 -2.28
N TYR A 581 22.05 -11.33 -1.93
CA TYR A 581 20.93 -10.56 -1.40
C TYR A 581 20.68 -10.90 0.09
N TRP A 582 21.69 -10.71 0.95
CA TRP A 582 21.61 -11.04 2.39
C TRP A 582 20.46 -10.34 3.14
N GLU A 583 19.92 -9.24 2.60
CA GLU A 583 18.73 -8.55 3.10
C GLU A 583 17.39 -9.26 2.77
N LYS A 584 17.37 -10.17 1.79
CA LYS A 584 16.14 -10.82 1.32
C LYS A 584 15.93 -12.17 1.98
N LYS A 585 14.79 -12.32 2.65
CA LYS A 585 14.31 -13.58 3.24
C LYS A 585 13.60 -14.45 2.20
N LEU A 586 14.06 -15.68 2.01
CA LEU A 586 13.44 -16.71 1.17
C LEU A 586 12.70 -17.73 2.06
N PRO A 587 11.46 -18.13 1.73
CA PRO A 587 10.74 -19.15 2.49
C PRO A 587 11.41 -20.52 2.36
N LEU A 588 11.61 -21.19 3.49
CA LEU A 588 12.10 -22.56 3.60
C LEU A 588 10.97 -23.47 4.08
N HIS A 589 10.53 -24.38 3.23
CA HIS A 589 9.43 -25.30 3.49
C HIS A 589 9.95 -26.69 3.90
N ASN A 590 9.62 -27.14 5.10
CA ASN A 590 9.88 -28.50 5.57
C ASN A 590 8.86 -29.47 4.95
N LEU A 591 9.21 -30.17 3.87
CA LEU A 591 8.28 -31.07 3.19
C LEU A 591 7.93 -32.31 4.01
N VAL A 592 8.83 -32.79 4.87
CA VAL A 592 8.56 -33.91 5.77
C VAL A 592 7.41 -33.54 6.72
N MET A 593 7.43 -32.33 7.29
CA MET A 593 6.33 -31.81 8.11
C MET A 593 5.05 -31.58 7.28
N LEU A 594 5.19 -30.97 6.11
CA LEU A 594 4.04 -30.57 5.29
C LEU A 594 3.29 -31.77 4.71
N LEU A 595 3.99 -32.70 4.06
CA LEU A 595 3.41 -33.85 3.36
C LEU A 595 3.37 -35.13 4.20
N GLY A 596 4.22 -35.24 5.22
CA GLY A 596 4.51 -36.50 5.89
C GLY A 596 5.57 -37.31 5.15
N GLN A 597 6.13 -38.31 5.83
CA GLN A 597 7.20 -39.15 5.28
C GLN A 597 6.76 -39.88 4.00
N GLU A 598 5.56 -40.50 4.03
CA GLU A 598 4.96 -41.17 2.86
C GLU A 598 4.85 -40.27 1.62
N GLY A 599 4.52 -39.00 1.80
CA GLY A 599 4.38 -38.05 0.70
C GLY A 599 5.74 -37.64 0.11
N VAL A 600 6.77 -37.52 0.95
CA VAL A 600 8.15 -37.28 0.49
C VAL A 600 8.69 -38.51 -0.24
N ASP A 601 8.44 -39.71 0.29
CA ASP A 601 8.89 -40.96 -0.32
C ASP A 601 8.18 -41.23 -1.65
N SER A 602 6.88 -40.92 -1.75
CA SER A 602 6.13 -40.92 -3.03
C SER A 602 6.77 -39.99 -4.07
N LEU A 603 7.16 -38.77 -3.66
CA LEU A 603 7.82 -37.81 -4.56
C LEU A 603 9.22 -38.28 -4.98
N ARG A 604 9.97 -38.91 -4.07
CA ARG A 604 11.29 -39.51 -4.34
C ARG A 604 11.18 -40.67 -5.31
N ALA A 605 10.22 -41.58 -5.10
CA ALA A 605 9.98 -42.72 -5.97
C ALA A 605 9.58 -42.29 -7.40
N GLN A 606 8.72 -41.27 -7.53
CA GLN A 606 8.27 -40.78 -8.82
C GLN A 606 9.33 -39.93 -9.56
N PHE A 607 10.18 -39.20 -8.83
CA PHE A 607 11.17 -38.26 -9.41
C PHE A 607 12.55 -38.39 -8.76
N PRO A 608 13.21 -39.56 -8.86
CA PRO A 608 14.44 -39.85 -8.13
C PRO A 608 15.58 -38.88 -8.47
N ASN A 609 15.67 -38.42 -9.72
CA ASN A 609 16.75 -37.53 -10.16
C ASN A 609 16.68 -36.10 -9.58
N ILE A 610 15.51 -35.67 -9.10
CA ILE A 610 15.29 -34.29 -8.62
C ILE A 610 15.04 -34.26 -7.12
N MET A 611 14.29 -35.24 -6.60
CA MET A 611 13.83 -35.27 -5.21
C MET A 611 14.71 -36.12 -4.29
N CYS A 612 15.76 -36.76 -4.79
CA CYS A 612 16.67 -37.57 -3.97
C CYS A 612 17.42 -36.73 -2.92
N HIS A 613 17.79 -35.50 -3.23
CA HIS A 613 18.65 -34.70 -2.36
C HIS A 613 17.91 -34.00 -1.21
N GLU A 614 18.67 -33.59 -0.18
CA GLU A 614 18.15 -32.87 1.00
C GLU A 614 17.42 -31.58 0.61
N PHE A 615 17.92 -30.84 -0.39
CA PHE A 615 17.38 -29.55 -0.81
C PHE A 615 16.90 -29.54 -2.25
N VAL A 616 15.72 -28.96 -2.43
CA VAL A 616 15.13 -28.71 -3.75
C VAL A 616 14.71 -27.24 -3.87
N VAL A 617 15.19 -26.58 -4.92
CA VAL A 617 14.93 -25.17 -5.20
C VAL A 617 13.76 -25.03 -6.15
N VAL A 618 12.75 -24.26 -5.74
CA VAL A 618 11.65 -23.81 -6.60
C VAL A 618 11.99 -22.43 -7.14
N LYS A 619 12.10 -22.28 -8.46
CA LYS A 619 12.45 -20.99 -9.07
C LYS A 619 11.30 -20.00 -9.06
N ASP A 620 11.62 -18.70 -9.04
CA ASP A 620 10.67 -17.58 -9.15
C ASP A 620 10.21 -17.38 -10.60
N LYS A 621 9.37 -18.31 -11.07
CA LYS A 621 8.73 -18.27 -12.39
C LYS A 621 7.21 -18.22 -12.24
N GLN A 622 6.50 -17.86 -13.32
CA GLN A 622 5.04 -17.71 -13.28
C GLN A 622 4.34 -19.06 -13.05
N GLU A 623 4.92 -20.13 -13.58
CA GLU A 623 4.38 -21.48 -13.53
C GLU A 623 4.47 -22.07 -12.10
N THR A 624 5.47 -21.66 -11.32
CA THR A 624 5.67 -22.15 -9.94
C THR A 624 4.79 -21.44 -8.90
N VAL A 625 4.05 -20.40 -9.31
CA VAL A 625 3.24 -19.57 -8.40
C VAL A 625 2.17 -20.39 -7.69
N SER A 626 1.47 -21.29 -8.42
CA SER A 626 0.41 -22.13 -7.85
C SER A 626 0.94 -23.03 -6.73
N ALA A 627 2.02 -23.77 -7.01
CA ALA A 627 2.65 -24.64 -6.02
C ALA A 627 3.16 -23.86 -4.79
N ARG A 628 3.79 -22.69 -5.00
CA ARG A 628 4.22 -21.81 -3.89
C ARG A 628 3.05 -21.32 -3.03
N GLN A 629 1.91 -21.00 -3.64
CA GLN A 629 0.70 -20.61 -2.90
C GLN A 629 0.15 -21.76 -2.04
N TRP A 630 0.11 -22.97 -2.58
CA TRP A 630 -0.40 -24.15 -1.86
C TRP A 630 0.55 -24.62 -0.76
N LEU A 631 1.87 -24.60 -0.99
CA LEU A 631 2.88 -24.86 0.05
C LEU A 631 2.69 -23.93 1.24
N TRP A 632 2.57 -22.63 0.96
CA TRP A 632 2.35 -21.63 2.00
C TRP A 632 0.99 -21.77 2.69
N LYS A 633 -0.08 -22.08 1.94
CA LYS A 633 -1.42 -22.32 2.54
C LYS A 633 -1.41 -23.53 3.48
N LEU A 634 -0.80 -24.64 3.08
CA LEU A 634 -0.67 -25.85 3.90
C LEU A 634 0.19 -25.59 5.14
N GLN A 635 1.29 -24.84 4.99
CA GLN A 635 2.12 -24.43 6.12
C GLN A 635 1.31 -23.62 7.13
N GLY A 636 0.62 -22.57 6.68
CA GLY A 636 -0.24 -21.77 7.56
C GLY A 636 -1.38 -22.56 8.20
N PHE A 637 -1.89 -23.59 7.51
CA PHE A 637 -2.92 -24.49 8.05
C PHE A 637 -2.40 -25.36 9.21
N LEU A 638 -1.14 -25.78 9.15
CA LEU A 638 -0.50 -26.66 10.14
C LEU A 638 0.16 -25.93 11.31
N VAL A 639 0.50 -24.65 11.16
CA VAL A 639 1.10 -23.83 12.22
C VAL A 639 0.14 -23.75 13.41
N LYS A 640 0.63 -24.14 14.59
CA LYS A 640 -0.04 -23.87 15.86
C LYS A 640 0.31 -22.44 16.29
N PRO A 641 -0.67 -21.63 16.72
CA PRO A 641 -0.33 -20.36 17.37
C PRO A 641 0.45 -20.67 18.65
N GLU A 642 1.63 -20.08 18.81
CA GLU A 642 2.30 -20.04 20.10
C GLU A 642 1.39 -19.24 21.05
N VAL A 643 1.01 -19.85 22.16
CA VAL A 643 0.30 -19.17 23.24
C VAL A 643 1.38 -18.44 24.02
N GLU A 644 1.58 -17.16 23.73
CA GLU A 644 2.28 -16.23 24.64
C GLU A 644 1.37 -15.84 25.81
#